data_AF-A0A5P8WCI3-F1
#
_entry.id   AF-A0A5P8WCI3-F1
#
_cell.length_a   1.000
_cell.length_b   1.000
_cell.length_c   1.000
_cell.angle_alpha   90.00
_cell.angle_beta   90.00
_cell.angle_gamma   90.00
#
_symmetry.space_group_name_H-M   'P 1'
#
loop_
_entity.id
_entity.type
_entity.pdbx_description
1 polymer ?
#
loop_
_entity_poly.entity_id
_entity_poly.type
_entity_poly.pdbx_seq_one_letter_code
_entity_poly.pdbx_strand_id
1 'polypeptide(L)'
;MYKFLALATLSQILIISPISAVSNPISQVIAPKSAKQLFDQGLKQYQSQKYSDAAKLFLDASTAFGNGGDKLNQALAWNYLSLSYQELGQLPEAEKVISDSVNLLQSKNGSKEYLSVRAQAFNTLGRLQLAQGKTENAISSWEEAIAIYTSYQDTSGEIGAQINQAQGFQALGLFRRAKNTLENVKLDIYKQQDPVLKVTGMLSLANALRVVGDLNSSWQVLDDADKVAQQLRSQELLAEVLLSKGNDIQVLQPNSGNDSDKGQDNQKALELYQRAATISEKPTTQLQAQLNILRLLAESSRPEQWSQAQTLFPQLQSLLDSLPPSRSSIYARINFAQSLMKLAKKTESAQGVISSEDACTSSHPVCSAAKVVATSIKQAQNLQDLRAEAYALGTLGNLYEQTQQWSEAENFSKQALKISQGIQAKDISSRWFSQLGRIKSAVSNPQRNEEEAILAYKEAVDIFGYLRRDLVTVNRDVQFSFRDEVEPVYREYVRLLLQSQGEQPDIETLEKARKAIESLQLAELDNFFRSACLDSQPVQLEKIDSTQATAVVYPIVLSDRLAVIISLPNQPKGKSLKLHTFKISKDAVDAKVEELRQKLVIRSTYEFLLPAEEIYDWIIRPIEADLQNSSTKNLVFVLDGKLQGIPIAALYDKNKKEYMIQKGYNIALSPGLELLPPKSINQGKLQAIVGGITKEIKFPGVTFSALPGVQKELAGIANKLPIRGYYLDEEFNSEKIKQIISSSRIPIVHLATHGQFSSKAESTFILASGGKLNINEFSTILKTRDTNQQQAIELLVLSACNTATGDNRAALGIAGTAIQSGARSTLASLWSVNDEATTNLMIQFYQEFVKNKKTKAEALRLAQSYLLSGNFEPMYKHPYYWSSFVLVGNWQ
;
A
#
# COMPACT_ATOMS: atom_id res chain seq x y z
N MET A 1 2.58 5.29 1.92
CA MET A 1 1.45 6.22 1.83
C MET A 1 1.72 7.47 0.96
N TYR A 2 2.92 7.98 0.73
CA TYR A 2 3.36 9.10 -0.12
C TYR A 2 3.76 8.68 -1.52
N LYS A 3 4.13 7.47 -1.91
CA LYS A 3 4.00 7.14 -3.34
C LYS A 3 2.51 7.07 -3.67
N PHE A 4 1.61 6.73 -2.74
CA PHE A 4 0.16 6.71 -2.94
C PHE A 4 -0.58 8.04 -2.72
N LEU A 5 -0.01 8.99 -1.96
CA LEU A 5 -0.49 10.37 -1.80
C LEU A 5 0.36 11.36 -2.59
N ALA A 6 1.59 11.01 -2.95
CA ALA A 6 2.25 11.59 -4.11
C ALA A 6 1.68 10.99 -5.39
N LEU A 7 1.10 9.77 -5.41
CA LEU A 7 0.27 9.25 -6.50
C LEU A 7 -1.16 9.72 -6.37
N ALA A 8 -1.67 10.05 -5.18
CA ALA A 8 -2.92 10.78 -5.03
C ALA A 8 -2.70 12.21 -5.50
N THR A 9 -1.53 12.82 -5.24
CA THR A 9 -1.14 14.06 -5.91
C THR A 9 -0.82 13.83 -7.38
N LEU A 10 -0.20 12.74 -7.85
CA LEU A 10 -0.01 12.45 -9.30
C LEU A 10 -1.32 12.13 -10.01
N SER A 11 -2.32 11.61 -9.31
CA SER A 11 -3.68 11.37 -9.78
C SER A 11 -4.59 12.56 -9.58
N GLN A 12 -4.25 13.49 -8.69
CA GLN A 12 -4.82 14.85 -8.60
C GLN A 12 -4.15 15.78 -9.62
N ILE A 13 -2.98 15.42 -10.17
CA ILE A 13 -2.39 16.08 -11.33
C ILE A 13 -2.70 15.33 -12.65
N LEU A 14 -3.47 14.23 -12.62
CA LEU A 14 -4.45 14.07 -13.70
C LEU A 14 -5.43 15.23 -13.49
N ILE A 15 -5.11 16.37 -14.09
CA ILE A 15 -6.03 17.49 -14.27
C ILE A 15 -7.07 17.00 -15.26
N ILE A 16 -7.88 16.04 -14.84
CA ILE A 16 -9.19 15.85 -15.44
C ILE A 16 -9.97 17.01 -14.85
N SER A 17 -9.87 18.18 -15.51
CA SER A 17 -10.72 19.31 -15.18
C SER A 17 -12.16 18.77 -15.09
N PRO A 18 -12.87 19.07 -13.99
CA PRO A 18 -14.24 18.60 -13.83
C PRO A 18 -15.02 18.89 -15.11
N ILE A 19 -15.70 17.86 -15.63
CA ILE A 19 -16.31 17.92 -16.95
C ILE A 19 -17.35 19.04 -16.92
N SER A 20 -17.16 20.02 -17.80
CA SER A 20 -18.15 21.04 -18.08
C SER A 20 -19.15 20.44 -19.05
N ALA A 21 -20.44 20.47 -18.72
CA ALA A 21 -21.46 20.09 -19.69
C ALA A 21 -21.54 21.18 -20.78
N VAL A 22 -21.53 20.77 -22.05
CA VAL A 22 -21.60 21.67 -23.21
C VAL A 22 -22.97 21.56 -23.86
N SER A 23 -23.66 22.68 -24.02
CA SER A 23 -24.87 22.78 -24.83
C SER A 23 -24.76 23.93 -25.83
N ASN A 24 -25.28 23.72 -27.04
CA ASN A 24 -25.45 24.80 -28.01
C ASN A 24 -26.46 25.84 -27.47
N PRO A 25 -26.24 27.15 -27.70
CA PRO A 25 -27.20 28.18 -27.34
C PRO A 25 -28.59 27.89 -27.92
N ILE A 26 -29.60 27.93 -27.06
CA ILE A 26 -30.98 27.57 -27.39
C ILE A 26 -31.48 28.56 -28.45
N SER A 27 -31.84 28.04 -29.62
CA SER A 27 -32.18 28.88 -30.79
C SER A 27 -33.59 29.46 -30.77
N GLN A 28 -34.34 29.33 -29.65
CA GLN A 28 -35.77 29.62 -29.59
C GLN A 28 -36.20 30.72 -28.61
N VAL A 29 -35.33 31.65 -28.24
CA VAL A 29 -35.74 32.86 -27.50
C VAL A 29 -35.22 34.11 -28.22
N ILE A 30 -36.00 35.19 -28.14
CA ILE A 30 -35.79 36.49 -28.79
C ILE A 30 -34.52 37.16 -28.23
N ALA A 31 -33.35 36.62 -28.55
CA ALA A 31 -32.06 37.22 -28.23
C ALA A 31 -31.64 38.14 -29.38
N PRO A 32 -31.02 39.31 -29.10
CA PRO A 32 -30.32 40.07 -30.13
C PRO A 32 -29.29 39.15 -30.80
N LYS A 33 -29.24 39.09 -32.14
CA LYS A 33 -28.25 38.25 -32.88
C LYS A 33 -26.81 38.48 -32.39
N SER A 34 -26.51 39.68 -31.88
CA SER A 34 -25.23 40.04 -31.28
C SER A 34 -24.91 39.30 -29.96
N ALA A 35 -25.90 39.00 -29.10
CA ALA A 35 -25.68 38.32 -27.82
C ALA A 35 -25.22 36.87 -28.01
N LYS A 36 -25.88 36.14 -28.93
CA LYS A 36 -25.50 34.77 -29.30
C LYS A 36 -24.12 34.73 -29.95
N GLN A 37 -23.82 35.68 -30.83
CA GLN A 37 -22.51 35.79 -31.47
C GLN A 37 -21.38 36.01 -30.46
N LEU A 38 -21.60 36.86 -29.44
CA LEU A 38 -20.64 37.06 -28.34
C LEU A 38 -20.41 35.78 -27.55
N PHE A 39 -21.49 35.05 -27.22
CA PHE A 39 -21.41 33.78 -26.51
C PHE A 39 -20.64 32.71 -27.32
N ASP A 40 -20.94 32.55 -28.61
CA ASP A 40 -20.25 31.60 -29.49
C ASP A 40 -18.76 31.94 -29.65
N GLN A 41 -18.43 33.23 -29.74
CA GLN A 41 -17.04 33.69 -29.72
C GLN A 41 -16.38 33.38 -28.37
N GLY A 42 -17.09 33.56 -27.26
CA GLY A 42 -16.64 33.21 -25.91
C GLY A 42 -16.30 31.73 -25.79
N LEU A 43 -17.18 30.84 -26.28
CA LEU A 43 -16.94 29.39 -26.32
C LEU A 43 -15.67 29.04 -27.10
N LYS A 44 -15.45 29.68 -28.26
CA LYS A 44 -14.24 29.48 -29.06
C LYS A 44 -12.96 29.90 -28.32
N GLN A 45 -13.00 31.04 -27.62
CA GLN A 45 -11.85 31.48 -26.81
C GLN A 45 -11.62 30.56 -25.61
N TYR A 46 -12.68 30.11 -24.94
CA TYR A 46 -12.60 29.17 -23.82
C TYR A 46 -11.98 27.83 -24.25
N GLN A 47 -12.44 27.27 -25.37
CA GLN A 47 -11.87 26.06 -25.97
C GLN A 47 -10.40 26.24 -26.37
N SER A 48 -10.00 27.45 -26.74
CA SER A 48 -8.62 27.82 -27.05
C SER A 48 -7.79 28.19 -25.80
N GLN A 49 -8.32 27.96 -24.59
CA GLN A 49 -7.72 28.30 -23.29
C GLN A 49 -7.38 29.78 -23.10
N LYS A 50 -8.00 30.68 -23.87
CA LYS A 50 -7.87 32.13 -23.73
C LYS A 50 -8.92 32.65 -22.76
N TYR A 51 -8.77 32.26 -21.50
CA TYR A 51 -9.82 32.45 -20.48
C TYR A 51 -10.14 33.91 -20.18
N SER A 52 -9.15 34.82 -20.29
CA SER A 52 -9.38 36.27 -20.14
C SER A 52 -10.30 36.83 -21.23
N ASP A 53 -10.03 36.48 -22.49
CA ASP A 53 -10.86 36.89 -23.64
C ASP A 53 -12.25 36.25 -23.56
N ALA A 54 -12.30 34.97 -23.17
CA ALA A 54 -13.55 34.25 -22.95
C ALA A 54 -14.40 34.90 -21.85
N ALA A 55 -13.82 35.23 -20.70
CA ALA A 55 -14.51 35.89 -19.60
C ALA A 55 -15.12 37.24 -20.03
N LYS A 56 -14.37 38.05 -20.80
CA LYS A 56 -14.89 39.30 -21.33
C LYS A 56 -16.10 39.07 -22.25
N LEU A 57 -15.99 38.12 -23.18
CA LEU A 57 -17.06 37.79 -24.12
C LEU A 57 -18.31 37.21 -23.42
N PHE A 58 -18.14 36.37 -22.39
CA PHE A 58 -19.26 35.84 -21.61
C PHE A 58 -19.92 36.90 -20.73
N LEU A 59 -19.15 37.86 -20.20
CA LEU A 59 -19.69 39.00 -19.47
C LEU A 59 -20.56 39.87 -20.40
N ASP A 60 -20.05 40.22 -21.57
CA ASP A 60 -20.78 41.00 -22.58
C ASP A 60 -22.04 40.25 -23.05
N ALA A 61 -21.93 38.94 -23.30
CA ALA A 61 -23.06 38.09 -23.66
C ALA A 61 -24.12 38.02 -22.55
N SER A 62 -23.71 37.82 -21.29
CA SER A 62 -24.65 37.75 -20.15
C SER A 62 -25.42 39.06 -19.96
N THR A 63 -24.76 40.20 -20.17
CA THR A 63 -25.37 41.53 -20.12
C THR A 63 -26.37 41.72 -21.26
N ALA A 64 -26.00 41.32 -22.48
CA ALA A 64 -26.86 41.41 -23.65
C ALA A 64 -28.11 40.51 -23.54
N PHE A 65 -27.97 39.28 -23.03
CA PHE A 65 -29.11 38.39 -22.76
C PHE A 65 -30.02 38.96 -21.66
N GLY A 66 -29.45 39.47 -20.57
CA GLY A 66 -30.20 40.09 -19.48
C GLY A 66 -31.03 41.30 -19.94
N ASN A 67 -30.42 42.19 -20.74
CA ASN A 67 -31.11 43.35 -21.33
C ASN A 67 -32.22 42.94 -22.30
N GLY A 68 -32.07 41.79 -22.97
CA GLY A 68 -33.09 41.20 -23.84
C GLY A 68 -34.18 40.40 -23.11
N GLY A 69 -34.10 40.25 -21.78
CA GLY A 69 -35.03 39.45 -20.98
C GLY A 69 -34.83 37.93 -21.06
N ASP A 70 -33.77 37.45 -21.72
CA ASP A 70 -33.45 36.04 -21.88
C ASP A 70 -32.70 35.50 -20.65
N LYS A 71 -33.45 35.26 -19.58
CA LYS A 71 -32.92 34.79 -18.29
C LYS A 71 -32.17 33.46 -18.39
N LEU A 72 -32.58 32.59 -19.31
CA LEU A 72 -31.99 31.26 -19.45
C LEU A 72 -30.59 31.34 -20.07
N ASN A 73 -30.43 32.06 -21.18
CA ASN A 73 -29.12 32.27 -21.80
C ASN A 73 -28.24 33.24 -20.99
N GLN A 74 -28.82 34.15 -20.21
CA GLN A 74 -28.10 34.93 -19.20
C GLN A 74 -27.45 34.03 -18.15
N ALA A 75 -28.22 33.10 -17.56
CA ALA A 75 -27.70 32.14 -16.59
C ALA A 75 -26.62 31.23 -17.21
N LEU A 76 -26.84 30.77 -18.44
CA LEU A 76 -25.84 29.98 -19.17
C LEU A 76 -24.54 30.76 -19.41
N ALA A 77 -24.61 32.03 -19.81
CA ALA A 77 -23.45 32.90 -19.95
C ALA A 77 -22.71 33.10 -18.63
N TRP A 78 -23.43 33.24 -17.51
CA TRP A 78 -22.82 33.28 -16.17
C TRP A 78 -22.16 31.95 -15.76
N ASN A 79 -22.69 30.80 -16.17
CA ASN A 79 -22.03 29.51 -15.95
C ASN A 79 -20.64 29.49 -16.60
N TYR A 80 -20.54 29.85 -17.88
CA TYR A 80 -19.26 29.88 -18.60
C TYR A 80 -18.33 31.02 -18.16
N LEU A 81 -18.90 32.15 -17.71
CA LEU A 81 -18.14 33.21 -17.06
C LEU A 81 -17.51 32.70 -15.75
N SER A 82 -18.28 31.99 -14.91
CA SER A 82 -17.75 31.36 -13.70
C SER A 82 -16.62 30.39 -14.02
N LEU A 83 -16.80 29.51 -15.01
CA LEU A 83 -15.76 28.57 -15.44
C LEU A 83 -14.49 29.32 -15.88
N SER A 84 -14.63 30.41 -16.63
CA SER A 84 -13.48 31.23 -17.07
C SER A 84 -12.77 31.89 -15.88
N TYR A 85 -13.52 32.41 -14.91
CA TYR A 85 -12.95 32.96 -13.67
C TYR A 85 -12.27 31.91 -12.81
N GLN A 86 -12.82 30.69 -12.73
CA GLN A 86 -12.18 29.56 -12.06
C GLN A 86 -10.81 29.24 -12.68
N GLU A 87 -10.72 29.19 -14.01
CA GLU A 87 -9.44 28.96 -14.72
C GLU A 87 -8.44 30.10 -14.48
N LEU A 88 -8.91 31.34 -14.31
CA LEU A 88 -8.06 32.50 -14.01
C LEU A 88 -7.66 32.61 -12.52
N GLY A 89 -8.19 31.74 -11.65
CA GLY A 89 -7.99 31.83 -10.20
C GLY A 89 -8.80 32.94 -9.52
N GLN A 90 -9.77 33.54 -10.22
CA GLN A 90 -10.66 34.59 -9.74
C GLN A 90 -11.87 33.97 -9.01
N LEU A 91 -11.60 33.23 -7.94
CA LEU A 91 -12.63 32.44 -7.23
C LEU A 91 -13.77 33.28 -6.63
N PRO A 92 -13.54 34.48 -6.05
CA PRO A 92 -14.63 35.32 -5.55
C PRO A 92 -15.58 35.79 -6.65
N GLU A 93 -15.04 36.20 -7.80
CA GLU A 93 -15.82 36.60 -8.98
C GLU A 93 -16.59 35.40 -9.54
N ALA A 94 -15.95 34.23 -9.60
CA ALA A 94 -16.58 32.99 -10.01
C ALA A 94 -17.76 32.59 -9.09
N GLU A 95 -17.60 32.73 -7.78
CA GLU A 95 -18.62 32.43 -6.75
C GLU A 95 -19.83 33.34 -6.89
N LYS A 96 -19.59 34.64 -7.10
CA LYS A 96 -20.67 35.60 -7.32
C LYS A 96 -21.52 35.22 -8.53
N VAL A 97 -20.90 35.08 -9.71
CA VAL A 97 -21.66 34.86 -10.96
C VAL A 97 -22.34 33.50 -11.01
N ILE A 98 -21.74 32.44 -10.42
CA ILE A 98 -22.42 31.14 -10.37
C ILE A 98 -23.58 31.12 -9.39
N SER A 99 -23.45 31.83 -8.26
CA SER A 99 -24.55 31.99 -7.30
C SER A 99 -25.71 32.75 -7.94
N ASP A 100 -25.42 33.81 -8.69
CA ASP A 100 -26.43 34.57 -9.45
C ASP A 100 -27.14 33.68 -10.50
N SER A 101 -26.39 32.81 -11.20
CA SER A 101 -26.96 31.83 -12.13
C SER A 101 -27.88 30.83 -11.43
N VAL A 102 -27.43 30.19 -10.34
CA VAL A 102 -28.23 29.23 -9.57
C VAL A 102 -29.49 29.91 -9.01
N ASN A 103 -29.38 31.15 -8.53
CA ASN A 103 -30.50 31.92 -8.00
C ASN A 103 -31.52 32.28 -9.09
N LEU A 104 -31.07 32.68 -10.28
CA LEU A 104 -31.93 32.96 -11.42
C LEU A 104 -32.68 31.69 -11.88
N LEU A 105 -32.12 30.51 -11.59
CA LEU A 105 -32.65 29.20 -11.94
C LEU A 105 -33.43 28.50 -10.80
N GLN A 106 -33.85 29.22 -9.76
CA GLN A 106 -34.61 28.63 -8.62
C GLN A 106 -36.07 28.26 -8.95
N SER A 107 -36.70 28.90 -9.94
CA SER A 107 -38.11 28.59 -10.27
C SER A 107 -38.25 27.16 -10.81
N LYS A 108 -39.24 26.39 -10.37
CA LYS A 108 -39.51 25.04 -10.90
C LYS A 108 -40.16 25.09 -12.29
N ASN A 109 -39.46 25.65 -13.28
CA ASN A 109 -39.85 25.51 -14.68
C ASN A 109 -39.45 24.11 -15.15
N GLY A 110 -40.44 23.30 -15.57
CA GLY A 110 -40.25 21.91 -15.97
C GLY A 110 -39.73 21.72 -17.39
N SER A 111 -39.41 22.79 -18.14
CA SER A 111 -38.87 22.62 -19.50
C SER A 111 -37.49 21.98 -19.46
N LYS A 112 -37.21 21.11 -20.44
CA LYS A 112 -35.95 20.38 -20.55
C LYS A 112 -34.75 21.32 -20.62
N GLU A 113 -34.88 22.44 -21.32
CA GLU A 113 -33.85 23.45 -21.47
C GLU A 113 -33.50 24.13 -20.13
N TYR A 114 -34.51 24.42 -19.32
CA TYR A 114 -34.31 25.01 -18.01
C TYR A 114 -33.62 24.04 -17.05
N LEU A 115 -34.08 22.79 -17.01
CA LEU A 115 -33.47 21.73 -16.22
C LEU A 115 -32.01 21.50 -16.63
N SER A 116 -31.71 21.52 -17.93
CA SER A 116 -30.33 21.41 -18.44
C SER A 116 -29.42 22.53 -17.92
N VAL A 117 -29.81 23.80 -18.08
CA VAL A 117 -28.95 24.92 -17.62
C VAL A 117 -28.81 24.93 -16.09
N ARG A 118 -29.85 24.50 -15.36
CA ARG A 118 -29.82 24.37 -13.90
C ARG A 118 -28.87 23.27 -13.45
N ALA A 119 -28.91 22.09 -14.08
CA ALA A 119 -27.97 21.01 -13.80
C ALA A 119 -26.52 21.44 -14.09
N GLN A 120 -26.29 22.18 -15.19
CA GLN A 120 -24.99 22.76 -15.52
C GLN A 120 -24.52 23.76 -14.45
N ALA A 121 -25.42 24.60 -13.94
CA ALA A 121 -25.08 25.57 -12.90
C ALA A 121 -24.65 24.89 -11.59
N PHE A 122 -25.37 23.85 -11.15
CA PHE A 122 -24.96 23.03 -10.00
C PHE A 122 -23.64 22.30 -10.24
N ASN A 123 -23.42 21.79 -11.45
CA ASN A 123 -22.17 21.12 -11.79
C ASN A 123 -20.96 22.08 -11.73
N THR A 124 -21.12 23.30 -12.25
CA THR A 124 -20.10 24.38 -12.17
C THR A 124 -19.91 24.90 -10.74
N LEU A 125 -20.97 24.96 -9.94
CA LEU A 125 -20.88 25.30 -8.51
C LEU A 125 -20.10 24.25 -7.75
N GLY A 126 -20.37 22.96 -7.99
CA GLY A 126 -19.60 21.88 -7.38
C GLY A 126 -18.12 21.94 -7.74
N ARG A 127 -17.82 22.22 -9.01
CA ARG A 127 -16.44 22.46 -9.47
C ARG A 127 -15.75 23.60 -8.70
N LEU A 128 -16.41 24.74 -8.55
CA LEU A 128 -15.89 25.88 -7.78
C LEU A 128 -15.65 25.51 -6.32
N GLN A 129 -16.62 24.83 -5.70
CA GLN A 129 -16.53 24.41 -4.30
C GLN A 129 -15.35 23.46 -4.07
N LEU A 130 -15.08 22.54 -5.01
CA LEU A 130 -13.89 21.70 -4.96
C LEU A 130 -12.61 22.54 -5.07
N ALA A 131 -12.58 23.54 -5.96
CA ALA A 131 -11.44 24.45 -6.12
C ALA A 131 -11.18 25.33 -4.88
N GLN A 132 -12.23 25.65 -4.13
CA GLN A 132 -12.19 26.34 -2.83
C GLN A 132 -11.90 25.40 -1.64
N GLY A 133 -11.73 24.10 -1.88
CA GLY A 133 -11.54 23.10 -0.81
C GLY A 133 -12.81 22.69 -0.05
N LYS A 134 -13.98 23.26 -0.38
CA LYS A 134 -15.31 22.94 0.18
C LYS A 134 -15.86 21.63 -0.43
N THR A 135 -15.15 20.52 -0.20
CA THR A 135 -15.34 19.28 -0.97
C THR A 135 -16.67 18.58 -0.69
N GLU A 136 -17.18 18.61 0.53
CA GLU A 136 -18.50 18.06 0.88
C GLU A 136 -19.64 18.83 0.19
N ASN A 137 -19.52 20.16 0.15
CA ASN A 137 -20.47 20.99 -0.58
C ASN A 137 -20.42 20.68 -2.08
N ALA A 138 -19.22 20.46 -2.63
CA ALA A 138 -19.04 20.09 -4.03
C ALA A 138 -19.79 18.80 -4.39
N ILE A 139 -19.64 17.77 -3.54
CA ILE A 139 -20.35 16.50 -3.69
C ILE A 139 -21.86 16.71 -3.67
N SER A 140 -22.36 17.53 -2.73
CA SER A 140 -23.79 17.85 -2.63
C SER A 140 -24.32 18.56 -3.88
N SER A 141 -23.55 19.50 -4.44
CA SER A 141 -23.90 20.19 -5.69
C SER A 141 -23.94 19.23 -6.88
N TRP A 142 -23.03 18.26 -6.96
CA TRP A 142 -23.05 17.25 -8.01
C TRP A 142 -24.20 16.24 -7.84
N GLU A 143 -24.58 15.91 -6.61
CA GLU A 143 -25.77 15.08 -6.34
C GLU A 143 -27.05 15.75 -6.87
N GLU A 144 -27.20 17.06 -6.67
CA GLU A 144 -28.31 17.84 -7.25
C GLU A 144 -28.25 17.86 -8.79
N ALA A 145 -27.07 18.05 -9.38
CA ALA A 145 -26.91 18.00 -10.83
C ALA A 145 -27.29 16.62 -11.41
N ILE A 146 -26.84 15.54 -10.78
CA ILE A 146 -27.17 14.15 -11.15
C ILE A 146 -28.68 13.95 -11.10
N ALA A 147 -29.33 14.31 -9.99
CA ALA A 147 -30.79 14.16 -9.85
C ALA A 147 -31.57 14.90 -10.96
N ILE A 148 -31.11 16.10 -11.34
CA ILE A 148 -31.72 16.85 -12.44
C ILE A 148 -31.48 16.17 -13.78
N TYR A 149 -30.24 15.77 -14.12
CA TYR A 149 -29.93 15.06 -15.38
C TYR A 149 -30.75 13.77 -15.54
N THR A 150 -30.86 12.98 -14.47
CA THR A 150 -31.65 11.74 -14.46
C THR A 150 -33.13 12.01 -14.72
N SER A 151 -33.68 13.12 -14.20
CA SER A 151 -35.11 13.45 -14.34
C SER A 151 -35.58 13.63 -15.79
N TYR A 152 -34.68 13.97 -16.72
CA TYR A 152 -34.99 14.12 -18.15
C TYR A 152 -34.13 13.23 -19.06
N GLN A 153 -33.50 12.19 -18.49
CA GLN A 153 -32.74 11.14 -19.19
C GLN A 153 -31.52 11.65 -19.97
N ASP A 154 -30.79 12.62 -19.43
CA ASP A 154 -29.52 13.07 -19.98
C ASP A 154 -28.35 12.30 -19.37
N THR A 155 -28.10 11.12 -19.94
CA THR A 155 -27.00 10.23 -19.54
C THR A 155 -25.61 10.87 -19.65
N SER A 156 -25.39 11.79 -20.60
CA SER A 156 -24.07 12.42 -20.75
C SER A 156 -23.78 13.40 -19.62
N GLY A 157 -24.78 14.23 -19.26
CA GLY A 157 -24.69 15.11 -18.10
C GLY A 157 -24.57 14.35 -16.79
N GLU A 158 -25.34 13.27 -16.63
CA GLU A 158 -25.29 12.40 -15.45
C GLU A 158 -23.89 11.80 -15.23
N ILE A 159 -23.29 11.21 -16.28
CA ILE A 159 -21.94 10.63 -16.21
C ILE A 159 -20.91 11.72 -15.90
N GLY A 160 -21.00 12.87 -16.54
CA GLY A 160 -20.09 13.99 -16.28
C GLY A 160 -20.11 14.42 -14.80
N ALA A 161 -21.29 14.53 -14.21
CA ALA A 161 -21.44 14.87 -12.80
C ALA A 161 -20.99 13.74 -11.85
N GLN A 162 -21.20 12.47 -12.21
CA GLN A 162 -20.70 11.32 -11.44
C GLN A 162 -19.16 11.20 -11.48
N ILE A 163 -18.53 11.53 -12.61
CA ILE A 163 -17.08 11.63 -12.72
C ILE A 163 -16.57 12.71 -11.75
N ASN A 164 -17.20 13.87 -11.74
CA ASN A 164 -16.85 14.96 -10.83
C ASN A 164 -17.06 14.55 -9.36
N GLN A 165 -18.18 13.88 -9.04
CA GLN A 165 -18.45 13.33 -7.71
C GLN A 165 -17.36 12.34 -7.27
N ALA A 166 -16.92 11.46 -8.17
CA ALA A 166 -15.82 10.54 -7.90
C ALA A 166 -14.52 11.29 -7.58
N GLN A 167 -14.20 12.39 -8.28
CA GLN A 167 -13.06 13.24 -7.94
C GLN A 167 -13.20 13.89 -6.55
N GLY A 168 -14.39 14.34 -6.18
CA GLY A 168 -14.68 14.84 -4.83
C GLY A 168 -14.42 13.77 -3.76
N PHE A 169 -14.88 12.54 -3.98
CA PHE A 169 -14.58 11.41 -3.10
C PHE A 169 -13.08 11.14 -3.02
N GLN A 170 -12.34 11.19 -4.13
CA GLN A 170 -10.88 11.06 -4.12
C GLN A 170 -10.20 12.18 -3.30
N ALA A 171 -10.69 13.42 -3.40
CA ALA A 171 -10.17 14.56 -2.63
C ALA A 171 -10.40 14.41 -1.12
N LEU A 172 -11.45 13.70 -0.70
CA LEU A 172 -11.70 13.32 0.71
C LEU A 172 -10.99 12.01 1.13
N GLY A 173 -10.26 11.35 0.24
CA GLY A 173 -9.64 10.04 0.51
C GLY A 173 -10.61 8.84 0.46
N LEU A 174 -11.85 9.06 -0.01
CA LEU A 174 -12.92 8.06 -0.14
C LEU A 174 -12.81 7.24 -1.43
N PHE A 175 -11.65 6.61 -1.67
CA PHE A 175 -11.30 5.99 -2.96
C PHE A 175 -12.23 4.84 -3.42
N ARG A 176 -12.77 4.02 -2.51
CA ARG A 176 -13.77 3.00 -2.89
C ARG A 176 -15.09 3.60 -3.32
N ARG A 177 -15.53 4.70 -2.72
CA ARG A 177 -16.75 5.38 -3.18
C ARG A 177 -16.53 5.90 -4.59
N ALA A 178 -15.38 6.52 -4.86
CA ALA A 178 -15.00 6.92 -6.21
C ALA A 178 -14.98 5.75 -7.21
N LYS A 179 -14.34 4.61 -6.85
CA LYS A 179 -14.33 3.38 -7.66
C LYS A 179 -15.76 2.90 -7.94
N ASN A 180 -16.56 2.69 -6.90
CA ASN A 180 -17.91 2.14 -7.01
C ASN A 180 -18.81 3.06 -7.84
N THR A 181 -18.75 4.38 -7.65
CA THR A 181 -19.48 5.36 -8.46
C THR A 181 -19.17 5.17 -9.94
N LEU A 182 -17.90 5.03 -10.32
CA LEU A 182 -17.47 4.90 -11.71
C LEU A 182 -17.70 3.50 -12.29
N GLU A 183 -17.59 2.45 -11.49
CA GLU A 183 -17.88 1.08 -11.92
C GLU A 183 -19.37 0.86 -12.19
N ASN A 184 -20.24 1.45 -11.36
CA ASN A 184 -21.69 1.37 -11.55
C ASN A 184 -22.14 1.92 -12.90
N VAL A 185 -21.44 2.93 -13.41
CA VAL A 185 -21.73 3.55 -14.71
C VAL A 185 -20.73 3.18 -15.81
N LYS A 186 -19.89 2.15 -15.58
CA LYS A 186 -18.89 1.69 -16.56
C LYS A 186 -19.53 1.38 -17.91
N LEU A 187 -20.66 0.67 -17.92
CA LEU A 187 -21.34 0.32 -19.17
C LEU A 187 -21.83 1.56 -19.92
N ASP A 188 -22.32 2.57 -19.20
CA ASP A 188 -22.84 3.80 -19.80
C ASP A 188 -21.71 4.72 -20.28
N ILE A 189 -20.56 4.73 -19.59
CA ILE A 189 -19.30 5.33 -20.07
C ILE A 189 -18.92 4.69 -21.42
N TYR A 190 -18.94 3.36 -21.51
CA TYR A 190 -18.53 2.65 -22.72
C TYR A 190 -19.50 2.86 -23.90
N LYS A 191 -20.77 3.18 -23.63
CA LYS A 191 -21.81 3.48 -24.63
C LYS A 191 -21.86 4.96 -25.05
N GLN A 192 -21.12 5.85 -24.40
CA GLN A 192 -21.13 7.28 -24.73
C GLN A 192 -20.80 7.53 -26.20
N GLN A 193 -21.60 8.39 -26.83
CA GLN A 193 -21.41 8.83 -28.21
C GLN A 193 -20.36 9.94 -28.31
N ASP A 194 -20.24 10.79 -27.27
CA ASP A 194 -19.17 11.77 -27.19
C ASP A 194 -17.85 11.05 -26.89
N PRO A 195 -16.90 11.03 -27.85
CA PRO A 195 -15.63 10.34 -27.67
C PRO A 195 -14.77 10.94 -26.56
N VAL A 196 -14.85 12.25 -26.32
CA VAL A 196 -14.07 12.93 -25.28
C VAL A 196 -14.58 12.49 -23.92
N LEU A 197 -15.89 12.61 -23.67
CA LEU A 197 -16.52 12.16 -22.43
C LEU A 197 -16.28 10.67 -22.16
N LYS A 198 -16.33 9.83 -23.21
CA LYS A 198 -16.04 8.40 -23.12
C LYS A 198 -14.63 8.14 -22.61
N VAL A 199 -13.62 8.74 -23.25
CA VAL A 199 -12.22 8.57 -22.84
C VAL A 199 -11.97 9.18 -21.45
N THR A 200 -12.54 10.34 -21.14
CA THR A 200 -12.42 10.96 -19.81
C THR A 200 -13.03 10.08 -18.71
N GLY A 201 -14.18 9.46 -18.96
CA GLY A 201 -14.79 8.50 -18.05
C GLY A 201 -13.92 7.25 -17.84
N MET A 202 -13.34 6.73 -18.92
CA MET A 202 -12.38 5.62 -18.85
C MET A 202 -11.12 5.99 -18.06
N LEU A 203 -10.54 7.17 -18.30
CA LEU A 203 -9.37 7.66 -17.54
C LEU A 203 -9.69 7.85 -16.07
N SER A 204 -10.87 8.37 -15.74
CA SER A 204 -11.33 8.55 -14.34
C SER A 204 -11.51 7.20 -13.66
N LEU A 205 -12.13 6.22 -14.34
CA LEU A 205 -12.31 4.87 -13.85
C LEU A 205 -10.96 4.17 -13.64
N ALA A 206 -10.08 4.22 -14.65
CA ALA A 206 -8.72 3.70 -14.54
C ALA A 206 -7.97 4.34 -13.37
N ASN A 207 -8.08 5.65 -13.20
CA ASN A 207 -7.49 6.34 -12.06
C ASN A 207 -8.03 5.84 -10.71
N ALA A 208 -9.35 5.69 -10.58
CA ALA A 208 -9.96 5.13 -9.38
C ALA A 208 -9.51 3.68 -9.13
N LEU A 209 -9.41 2.86 -10.18
CA LEU A 209 -8.90 1.49 -10.12
C LEU A 209 -7.41 1.44 -9.72
N ARG A 210 -6.56 2.29 -10.30
CA ARG A 210 -5.15 2.43 -9.92
C ARG A 210 -5.00 2.84 -8.45
N VAL A 211 -5.78 3.82 -8.01
CA VAL A 211 -5.79 4.32 -6.62
C VAL A 211 -6.48 3.33 -5.67
N VAL A 212 -7.12 2.28 -6.16
CA VAL A 212 -7.47 1.12 -5.33
C VAL A 212 -6.64 -0.11 -5.68
N GLY A 213 -5.45 0.05 -6.27
CA GLY A 213 -4.52 -1.06 -6.54
C GLY A 213 -5.03 -2.14 -7.52
N ASP A 214 -6.18 -1.94 -8.16
CA ASP A 214 -6.75 -2.82 -9.18
C ASP A 214 -6.11 -2.52 -10.54
N LEU A 215 -4.80 -2.73 -10.59
CA LEU A 215 -3.94 -2.30 -11.71
C LEU A 215 -4.23 -3.09 -12.98
N ASN A 216 -4.66 -4.35 -12.88
CA ASN A 216 -5.05 -5.14 -14.04
C ASN A 216 -6.30 -4.56 -14.71
N SER A 217 -7.33 -4.25 -13.92
CA SER A 217 -8.56 -3.63 -14.45
C SER A 217 -8.29 -2.21 -14.94
N SER A 218 -7.46 -1.45 -14.23
CA SER A 218 -7.00 -0.12 -14.69
C SER A 218 -6.33 -0.23 -16.06
N TRP A 219 -5.36 -1.13 -16.22
CA TRP A 219 -4.65 -1.33 -17.47
C TRP A 219 -5.56 -1.73 -18.62
N GLN A 220 -6.54 -2.60 -18.37
CA GLN A 220 -7.55 -2.96 -19.38
C GLN A 220 -8.40 -1.76 -19.82
N VAL A 221 -8.88 -0.96 -18.86
CA VAL A 221 -9.65 0.26 -19.16
C VAL A 221 -8.80 1.26 -19.97
N LEU A 222 -7.51 1.38 -19.65
CA LEU A 222 -6.58 2.23 -20.40
C LEU A 222 -6.27 1.69 -21.81
N ASP A 223 -6.26 0.37 -22.00
CA ASP A 223 -6.10 -0.24 -23.33
C ASP A 223 -7.33 0.01 -24.20
N ASP A 224 -8.53 -0.06 -23.62
CA ASP A 224 -9.76 0.32 -24.31
C ASP A 224 -9.77 1.81 -24.67
N ALA A 225 -9.36 2.69 -23.75
CA ALA A 225 -9.26 4.13 -24.00
C ALA A 225 -8.24 4.46 -25.10
N ASP A 226 -7.10 3.75 -25.14
CA ASP A 226 -6.07 3.89 -26.18
C ASP A 226 -6.63 3.57 -27.57
N LYS A 227 -7.37 2.45 -27.70
CA LYS A 227 -8.03 2.07 -28.96
C LYS A 227 -8.99 3.16 -29.44
N VAL A 228 -9.78 3.74 -28.53
CA VAL A 228 -10.71 4.84 -28.87
C VAL A 228 -9.93 6.08 -29.32
N ALA A 229 -8.89 6.49 -28.58
CA ALA A 229 -8.07 7.65 -28.95
C ALA A 229 -7.40 7.48 -30.33
N GLN A 230 -6.88 6.28 -30.63
CA GLN A 230 -6.28 5.94 -31.91
C GLN A 230 -7.30 5.96 -33.07
N GLN A 231 -8.49 5.39 -32.86
CA GLN A 231 -9.57 5.41 -33.86
C GLN A 231 -9.98 6.83 -34.23
N LEU A 232 -10.02 7.73 -33.25
CA LEU A 232 -10.32 9.16 -33.44
C LEU A 232 -9.16 9.95 -34.04
N ARG A 233 -7.96 9.36 -34.09
CA ARG A 233 -6.71 10.03 -34.45
C ARG A 233 -6.44 11.28 -33.59
N SER A 234 -6.89 11.27 -32.34
CA SER A 234 -6.70 12.38 -31.40
C SER A 234 -5.36 12.22 -30.68
N GLN A 235 -4.39 13.07 -31.00
CA GLN A 235 -3.07 13.09 -30.34
C GLN A 235 -3.20 13.45 -28.86
N GLU A 236 -4.11 14.37 -28.52
CA GLU A 236 -4.31 14.83 -27.14
C GLU A 236 -4.93 13.75 -26.25
N LEU A 237 -6.01 13.07 -26.70
CA LEU A 237 -6.59 11.97 -25.93
C LEU A 237 -5.59 10.82 -25.76
N LEU A 238 -4.77 10.57 -26.79
CA LEU A 238 -3.70 9.60 -26.71
C LEU A 238 -2.63 10.02 -25.67
N ALA A 239 -2.28 11.31 -25.60
CA ALA A 239 -1.34 11.81 -24.60
C ALA A 239 -1.82 11.55 -23.17
N GLU A 240 -3.08 11.85 -22.88
CA GLU A 240 -3.69 11.63 -21.55
C GLU A 240 -3.73 10.14 -21.18
N VAL A 241 -4.03 9.25 -22.15
CA VAL A 241 -3.99 7.79 -21.95
C VAL A 241 -2.57 7.30 -21.70
N LEU A 242 -1.59 7.75 -22.49
CA LEU A 242 -0.18 7.36 -22.31
C LEU A 242 0.35 7.83 -20.95
N LEU A 243 0.01 9.06 -20.54
CA LEU A 243 0.33 9.58 -19.22
C LEU A 243 -0.24 8.68 -18.11
N SER A 244 -1.51 8.28 -18.23
CA SER A 244 -2.14 7.39 -17.26
C SER A 244 -1.54 5.97 -17.28
N LYS A 245 -1.19 5.42 -18.45
CA LYS A 245 -0.48 4.12 -18.55
C LYS A 245 0.90 4.20 -17.88
N GLY A 246 1.63 5.30 -18.06
CA GLY A 246 2.89 5.53 -17.35
C GLY A 246 2.71 5.54 -15.84
N ASN A 247 1.63 6.18 -15.35
CA ASN A 247 1.28 6.18 -13.93
C ASN A 247 0.98 4.76 -13.42
N ASP A 248 0.26 3.93 -14.18
CA ASP A 248 0.03 2.52 -13.84
C ASP A 248 1.34 1.74 -13.75
N ILE A 249 2.26 1.90 -14.70
CA ILE A 249 3.59 1.26 -14.62
C ILE A 249 4.32 1.68 -13.35
N GLN A 250 4.25 2.96 -12.98
CA GLN A 250 4.87 3.48 -11.76
C GLN A 250 4.29 2.87 -10.47
N VAL A 251 3.03 2.44 -10.48
CA VAL A 251 2.42 1.69 -9.37
C VAL A 251 2.76 0.21 -9.45
N LEU A 252 2.77 -0.36 -10.66
CA LEU A 252 3.11 -1.76 -10.94
C LEU A 252 4.56 -2.10 -10.59
N GLN A 253 5.43 -1.10 -10.38
CA GLN A 253 6.83 -1.32 -10.06
C GLN A 253 7.00 -2.23 -8.86
N PRO A 254 7.58 -3.42 -9.05
CA PRO A 254 8.06 -4.19 -7.93
C PRO A 254 9.25 -3.44 -7.30
N ASN A 255 9.27 -3.30 -5.98
CA ASN A 255 10.54 -3.18 -5.24
C ASN A 255 11.23 -4.56 -5.23
N SER A 256 11.32 -5.25 -6.38
CA SER A 256 11.99 -6.55 -6.46
C SER A 256 13.37 -6.35 -5.87
N GLY A 257 13.83 -7.26 -5.01
CA GLY A 257 15.23 -7.27 -4.58
C GLY A 257 16.23 -7.47 -5.74
N ASN A 258 15.74 -7.42 -6.98
CA ASN A 258 16.49 -7.45 -8.21
C ASN A 258 16.35 -6.08 -8.89
N ASP A 259 17.41 -5.28 -8.85
CA ASP A 259 17.45 -3.91 -9.40
C ASP A 259 17.27 -3.86 -10.93
N SER A 260 17.44 -5.00 -11.62
CA SER A 260 17.27 -5.14 -13.07
C SER A 260 15.83 -4.86 -13.54
N ASP A 261 14.84 -5.47 -12.89
CA ASP A 261 13.43 -5.40 -13.30
C ASP A 261 12.88 -4.00 -13.05
N LYS A 262 13.30 -3.38 -11.94
CA LYS A 262 12.99 -1.99 -11.59
C LYS A 262 13.54 -1.00 -12.61
N GLY A 263 14.74 -1.25 -13.13
CA GLY A 263 15.33 -0.46 -14.21
C GLY A 263 14.50 -0.50 -15.50
N GLN A 264 13.99 -1.68 -15.87
CA GLN A 264 13.23 -1.86 -17.11
C GLN A 264 11.84 -1.20 -17.06
N ASP A 265 11.12 -1.32 -15.94
CA ASP A 265 9.80 -0.70 -15.82
C ASP A 265 9.88 0.83 -15.67
N ASN A 266 10.91 1.36 -15.01
CA ASN A 266 11.21 2.80 -15.02
C ASN A 266 11.40 3.33 -16.44
N GLN A 267 12.14 2.59 -17.27
CA GLN A 267 12.39 2.97 -18.66
C GLN A 267 11.09 3.00 -19.48
N LYS A 268 10.22 1.99 -19.36
CA LYS A 268 8.91 1.98 -20.04
C LYS A 268 8.03 3.16 -19.64
N ALA A 269 7.98 3.47 -18.34
CA ALA A 269 7.20 4.61 -17.86
C ALA A 269 7.76 5.94 -18.40
N LEU A 270 9.09 6.09 -18.43
CA LEU A 270 9.77 7.25 -18.99
C LEU A 270 9.41 7.46 -20.46
N GLU A 271 9.41 6.40 -21.27
CA GLU A 271 9.03 6.43 -22.69
C GLU A 271 7.57 6.88 -22.88
N LEU A 272 6.65 6.36 -22.07
CA LEU A 272 5.24 6.76 -22.11
C LEU A 272 5.06 8.24 -21.77
N TYR A 273 5.73 8.73 -20.73
CA TYR A 273 5.66 10.14 -20.35
C TYR A 273 6.31 11.06 -21.39
N GLN A 274 7.47 10.68 -21.95
CA GLN A 274 8.12 11.45 -23.01
C GLN A 274 7.20 11.58 -24.22
N ARG A 275 6.60 10.47 -24.67
CA ARG A 275 5.65 10.49 -25.78
C ARG A 275 4.43 11.35 -25.47
N ALA A 276 3.85 11.23 -24.27
CA ALA A 276 2.74 12.08 -23.84
C ALA A 276 3.09 13.57 -23.86
N ALA A 277 4.28 13.94 -23.36
CA ALA A 277 4.76 15.32 -23.37
C ALA A 277 4.97 15.87 -24.79
N THR A 278 5.42 15.03 -25.73
CA THR A 278 5.69 15.45 -27.11
C THR A 278 4.42 15.63 -27.94
N ILE A 279 3.44 14.73 -27.80
CA ILE A 279 2.24 14.73 -28.66
C ILE A 279 1.09 15.59 -28.13
N SER A 280 1.15 15.95 -26.85
CA SER A 280 0.14 16.80 -26.22
C SER A 280 0.22 18.23 -26.74
N GLU A 281 -0.91 18.83 -27.04
CA GLU A 281 -1.04 20.26 -27.34
C GLU A 281 -1.43 21.06 -26.09
N LYS A 282 -1.97 20.40 -25.05
CA LYS A 282 -2.32 21.05 -23.78
C LYS A 282 -1.11 21.28 -22.86
N PRO A 283 -0.86 22.52 -22.40
CA PRO A 283 0.23 22.81 -21.44
C PRO A 283 0.15 22.03 -20.12
N THR A 284 -1.07 21.72 -19.67
CA THR A 284 -1.32 20.98 -18.41
C THR A 284 -0.88 19.52 -18.51
N THR A 285 -1.23 18.83 -19.59
CA THR A 285 -0.80 17.45 -19.87
C THR A 285 0.72 17.39 -20.08
N GLN A 286 1.29 18.35 -20.81
CA GLN A 286 2.74 18.49 -20.98
C GLN A 286 3.46 18.66 -19.64
N LEU A 287 2.99 19.60 -18.81
CA LEU A 287 3.55 19.85 -17.48
C LEU A 287 3.55 18.57 -16.65
N GLN A 288 2.41 17.87 -16.61
CA GLN A 288 2.29 16.68 -15.77
C GLN A 288 3.21 15.55 -16.25
N ALA A 289 3.30 15.33 -17.55
CA ALA A 289 4.23 14.37 -18.13
C ALA A 289 5.69 14.73 -17.81
N GLN A 290 6.07 16.01 -17.92
CA GLN A 290 7.42 16.48 -17.60
C GLN A 290 7.75 16.40 -16.10
N LEU A 291 6.81 16.69 -15.20
CA LEU A 291 6.98 16.48 -13.77
C LEU A 291 7.18 15.00 -13.43
N ASN A 292 6.45 14.11 -14.11
CA ASN A 292 6.62 12.67 -13.97
C ASN A 292 8.00 12.19 -14.44
N ILE A 293 8.49 12.71 -15.56
CA ILE A 293 9.85 12.47 -16.07
C ILE A 293 10.88 12.95 -15.04
N LEU A 294 10.77 14.21 -14.60
CA LEU A 294 11.69 14.80 -13.64
C LEU A 294 11.81 13.96 -12.37
N ARG A 295 10.67 13.60 -11.78
CA ARG A 295 10.62 12.77 -10.57
C ARG A 295 11.32 11.43 -10.79
N LEU A 296 11.06 10.76 -11.91
CA LEU A 296 11.67 9.48 -12.23
C LEU A 296 13.20 9.57 -12.35
N LEU A 297 13.67 10.60 -13.04
CA LEU A 297 15.10 10.85 -13.21
C LEU A 297 15.75 11.19 -11.86
N ALA A 298 15.09 11.98 -11.01
CA ALA A 298 15.58 12.34 -9.67
C ALA A 298 15.58 11.16 -8.69
N GLU A 299 14.70 10.17 -8.86
CA GLU A 299 14.64 8.94 -8.06
C GLU A 299 15.61 7.85 -8.53
N SER A 300 16.26 8.05 -9.68
CA SER A 300 17.17 7.06 -10.27
C SER A 300 18.42 6.81 -9.44
N SER A 301 18.95 5.60 -9.52
CA SER A 301 20.28 5.26 -8.99
C SER A 301 21.42 5.59 -9.97
N ARG A 302 21.11 6.03 -11.21
CA ARG A 302 22.10 6.28 -12.27
C ARG A 302 22.47 7.77 -12.34
N PRO A 303 23.75 8.15 -12.17
CA PRO A 303 24.18 9.55 -12.21
C PRO A 303 23.84 10.30 -13.51
N GLU A 304 23.89 9.63 -14.66
CA GLU A 304 23.55 10.26 -15.95
C GLU A 304 22.11 10.79 -16.01
N GLN A 305 21.18 10.11 -15.33
CA GLN A 305 19.78 10.53 -15.28
C GLN A 305 19.60 11.77 -14.39
N TRP A 306 20.46 11.99 -13.40
CA TRP A 306 20.43 13.19 -12.58
C TRP A 306 20.79 14.44 -13.39
N SER A 307 21.80 14.34 -14.26
CA SER A 307 22.15 15.42 -15.18
C SER A 307 21.00 15.74 -16.14
N GLN A 308 20.33 14.71 -16.67
CA GLN A 308 19.12 14.90 -17.49
C GLN A 308 18.01 15.61 -16.71
N ALA A 309 17.78 15.24 -15.44
CA ALA A 309 16.80 15.90 -14.58
C ALA A 309 17.08 17.41 -14.44
N GLN A 310 18.34 17.79 -14.24
CA GLN A 310 18.74 19.21 -14.11
C GLN A 310 18.38 20.04 -15.35
N THR A 311 18.51 19.47 -16.54
CA THR A 311 18.18 20.19 -17.79
C THR A 311 16.70 20.55 -17.92
N LEU A 312 15.81 19.83 -17.24
CA LEU A 312 14.36 20.09 -17.29
C LEU A 312 13.93 21.27 -16.41
N PHE A 313 14.78 21.73 -15.50
CA PHE A 313 14.40 22.70 -14.47
C PHE A 313 13.94 24.05 -15.02
N PRO A 314 14.70 24.72 -15.92
CA PRO A 314 14.32 26.06 -16.36
C PRO A 314 13.01 26.06 -17.15
N GLN A 315 12.79 25.01 -17.94
CA GLN A 315 11.56 24.82 -18.71
C GLN A 315 10.36 24.61 -17.79
N LEU A 316 10.47 23.69 -16.82
CA LEU A 316 9.40 23.40 -15.86
C LEU A 316 9.08 24.60 -14.97
N GLN A 317 10.10 25.33 -14.51
CA GLN A 317 9.91 26.55 -13.74
C GLN A 317 9.13 27.61 -14.55
N SER A 318 9.52 27.86 -15.81
CA SER A 318 8.83 28.79 -16.70
C SER A 318 7.36 28.39 -16.93
N LEU A 319 7.12 27.10 -17.17
CA LEU A 319 5.77 26.58 -17.37
C LEU A 319 4.92 26.74 -16.11
N LEU A 320 5.46 26.43 -14.93
CA LEU A 320 4.76 26.62 -13.65
C LEU A 320 4.45 28.10 -13.39
N ASP A 321 5.39 29.00 -13.68
CA ASP A 321 5.22 30.44 -13.47
C ASP A 321 4.20 31.08 -14.43
N SER A 322 3.92 30.43 -15.56
CA SER A 322 2.84 30.82 -16.48
C SER A 322 1.44 30.41 -16.00
N LEU A 323 1.33 29.48 -15.05
CA LEU A 323 0.04 28.96 -14.59
C LEU A 323 -0.64 29.88 -13.56
N PRO A 324 -1.95 30.11 -13.68
CA PRO A 324 -2.72 30.84 -12.68
C PRO A 324 -2.75 30.10 -11.33
N PRO A 325 -2.92 30.83 -10.20
CA PRO A 325 -3.11 30.21 -8.90
C PRO A 325 -4.33 29.29 -8.89
N SER A 326 -4.11 28.01 -8.61
CA SER A 326 -5.16 27.01 -8.44
C SER A 326 -4.64 25.89 -7.55
N ARG A 327 -5.55 25.07 -7.03
CA ARG A 327 -5.18 23.87 -6.27
C ARG A 327 -4.22 22.97 -7.05
N SER A 328 -4.48 22.75 -8.34
CA SER A 328 -3.64 21.92 -9.21
C SER A 328 -2.25 22.52 -9.45
N SER A 329 -2.15 23.83 -9.68
CA SER A 329 -0.84 24.48 -9.87
C SER A 329 -0.02 24.50 -8.57
N ILE A 330 -0.67 24.63 -7.40
CA ILE A 330 -0.01 24.49 -6.09
C ILE A 330 0.58 23.08 -5.92
N TYR A 331 -0.19 22.03 -6.18
CA TYR A 331 0.31 20.65 -6.06
C TYR A 331 1.41 20.33 -7.09
N ALA A 332 1.31 20.87 -8.31
CA ALA A 332 2.37 20.76 -9.31
C ALA A 332 3.68 21.41 -8.83
N ARG A 333 3.61 22.59 -8.21
CA ARG A 333 4.76 23.28 -7.59
C ARG A 333 5.35 22.49 -6.43
N ILE A 334 4.51 21.93 -5.56
CA ILE A 334 4.97 21.07 -4.45
C ILE A 334 5.69 19.83 -5.00
N ASN A 335 5.14 19.16 -6.02
CA ASN A 335 5.76 17.99 -6.66
C ASN A 335 7.12 18.35 -7.29
N PHE A 336 7.17 19.45 -8.02
CA PHE A 336 8.40 19.99 -8.59
C PHE A 336 9.45 20.22 -7.51
N ALA A 337 9.11 20.95 -6.44
CA ALA A 337 10.02 21.22 -5.33
C ALA A 337 10.52 19.94 -4.64
N GLN A 338 9.65 18.96 -4.41
CA GLN A 338 10.05 17.68 -3.83
C GLN A 338 11.03 16.90 -4.73
N SER A 339 10.86 16.97 -6.04
CA SER A 339 11.80 16.36 -7.00
C SER A 339 13.15 17.09 -7.01
N LEU A 340 13.15 18.43 -6.93
CA LEU A 340 14.37 19.22 -6.77
C LEU A 340 15.13 18.86 -5.48
N MET A 341 14.41 18.72 -4.36
CA MET A 341 14.98 18.31 -3.07
C MET A 341 15.61 16.92 -3.13
N LYS A 342 14.95 15.95 -3.78
CA LYS A 342 15.53 14.61 -4.00
C LYS A 342 16.81 14.67 -4.83
N LEU A 343 16.82 15.49 -5.89
CA LEU A 343 17.99 15.64 -6.74
C LEU A 343 19.16 16.28 -5.99
N ALA A 344 18.91 17.34 -5.22
CA ALA A 344 19.92 18.00 -4.39
C ALA A 344 20.63 17.01 -3.46
N LYS A 345 19.85 16.19 -2.75
CA LYS A 345 20.39 15.15 -1.86
C LYS A 345 21.33 14.17 -2.59
N LYS A 346 21.01 13.81 -3.84
CA LYS A 346 21.84 12.90 -4.65
C LYS A 346 23.12 13.58 -5.13
N THR A 347 23.04 14.82 -5.60
CA THR A 347 24.20 15.56 -6.11
C THR A 347 25.18 15.95 -4.99
N GLU A 348 24.68 16.35 -3.83
CA GLU A 348 25.49 16.66 -2.64
C GLU A 348 26.21 15.40 -2.12
N SER A 349 25.55 14.24 -2.13
CA SER A 349 26.17 12.96 -1.76
C SER A 349 27.27 12.50 -2.74
N ALA A 350 27.28 13.02 -3.97
CA ALA A 350 28.25 12.69 -5.00
C ALA A 350 29.45 13.66 -5.08
N GLN A 351 29.31 14.89 -4.58
CA GLN A 351 30.32 15.96 -4.71
C GLN A 351 31.05 16.31 -3.41
N GLY A 352 30.64 15.77 -2.26
CA GLY A 352 31.14 16.23 -0.97
C GLY A 352 30.49 17.55 -0.57
N VAL A 353 30.35 17.77 0.75
CA VAL A 353 29.52 18.80 1.39
C VAL A 353 29.70 20.20 0.76
N ILE A 354 28.59 20.84 0.36
CA ILE A 354 28.54 22.28 0.08
C ILE A 354 28.22 23.00 1.40
N SER A 355 29.00 24.04 1.74
CA SER A 355 28.77 24.95 2.87
C SER A 355 27.39 25.63 2.76
N SER A 356 26.73 25.89 3.89
CA SER A 356 25.41 26.54 3.95
C SER A 356 25.40 27.97 3.36
N GLU A 357 26.56 28.61 3.25
CA GLU A 357 26.70 30.00 2.77
C GLU A 357 26.85 30.08 1.24
N ASP A 358 27.42 29.06 0.58
CA ASP A 358 27.61 29.04 -0.90
C ASP A 358 26.43 28.37 -1.65
N ALA A 359 25.51 27.73 -0.92
CA ALA A 359 24.41 26.95 -1.47
C ALA A 359 23.34 27.81 -2.20
N CYS A 360 23.30 29.13 -2.01
CA CYS A 360 22.31 30.02 -2.67
C CYS A 360 22.92 30.99 -3.68
N THR A 361 23.68 30.47 -4.63
CA THR A 361 23.66 31.07 -5.97
C THR A 361 22.35 30.69 -6.68
N SER A 362 21.84 31.53 -7.59
CA SER A 362 20.50 31.40 -8.20
C SER A 362 20.21 30.11 -8.98
N SER A 363 21.17 29.17 -9.04
CA SER A 363 21.13 27.91 -9.79
C SER A 363 21.05 26.64 -8.90
N HIS A 364 21.11 26.75 -7.57
CA HIS A 364 21.04 25.55 -6.72
C HIS A 364 19.60 24.98 -6.61
N PRO A 365 19.40 23.64 -6.70
CA PRO A 365 18.07 23.04 -6.66
C PRO A 365 17.30 23.30 -5.35
N VAL A 366 18.00 23.41 -4.22
CA VAL A 366 17.38 23.65 -2.90
C VAL A 366 16.79 25.06 -2.80
N CYS A 367 17.51 26.11 -3.22
CA CYS A 367 17.00 27.48 -3.13
C CYS A 367 15.85 27.70 -4.15
N SER A 368 15.91 27.04 -5.31
CA SER A 368 14.80 27.00 -6.28
C SER A 368 13.56 26.34 -5.67
N ALA A 369 13.72 25.18 -5.01
CA ALA A 369 12.63 24.50 -4.31
C ALA A 369 12.01 25.40 -3.22
N ALA A 370 12.82 26.10 -2.43
CA ALA A 370 12.32 27.02 -1.40
C ALA A 370 11.46 28.15 -2.00
N LYS A 371 11.90 28.78 -3.10
CA LYS A 371 11.13 29.83 -3.80
C LYS A 371 9.80 29.31 -4.35
N VAL A 372 9.82 28.12 -4.95
CA VAL A 372 8.62 27.46 -5.48
C VAL A 372 7.63 27.15 -4.37
N VAL A 373 8.09 26.64 -3.24
CA VAL A 373 7.23 26.31 -2.09
C VAL A 373 6.69 27.59 -1.43
N ALA A 374 7.49 28.65 -1.27
CA ALA A 374 7.01 29.93 -0.74
C ALA A 374 5.88 30.52 -1.60
N THR A 375 6.00 30.43 -2.93
CA THR A 375 4.93 30.83 -3.86
C THR A 375 3.68 29.98 -3.66
N SER A 376 3.85 28.68 -3.44
CA SER A 376 2.76 27.73 -3.20
C SER A 376 1.99 28.04 -1.91
N ILE A 377 2.69 28.42 -0.83
CA ILE A 377 2.08 28.84 0.45
C ILE A 377 1.20 30.07 0.23
N LYS A 378 1.74 31.12 -0.42
CA LYS A 378 1.01 32.35 -0.71
C LYS A 378 -0.23 32.10 -1.57
N GLN A 379 -0.10 31.25 -2.59
CA GLN A 379 -1.24 30.86 -3.43
C GLN A 379 -2.29 30.09 -2.64
N ALA A 380 -1.89 29.11 -1.81
CA ALA A 380 -2.81 28.35 -0.98
C ALA A 380 -3.59 29.24 0.01
N GLN A 381 -2.91 30.19 0.65
CA GLN A 381 -3.52 31.17 1.54
C GLN A 381 -4.52 32.08 0.82
N ASN A 382 -4.16 32.59 -0.37
CA ASN A 382 -5.05 33.41 -1.18
C ASN A 382 -6.31 32.65 -1.62
N LEU A 383 -6.18 31.35 -1.90
CA LEU A 383 -7.30 30.47 -2.25
C LEU A 383 -8.06 29.94 -1.03
N GLN A 384 -7.55 30.19 0.19
CA GLN A 384 -8.05 29.61 1.44
C GLN A 384 -8.09 28.07 1.45
N ASP A 385 -7.22 27.41 0.67
CA ASP A 385 -7.09 25.95 0.66
C ASP A 385 -6.17 25.50 1.80
N LEU A 386 -6.77 25.24 2.96
CA LEU A 386 -6.06 24.83 4.18
C LEU A 386 -5.31 23.50 4.02
N ARG A 387 -5.78 22.58 3.17
CA ARG A 387 -5.06 21.32 2.91
C ARG A 387 -3.80 21.59 2.11
N ALA A 388 -3.90 22.37 1.02
CA ALA A 388 -2.76 22.74 0.20
C ALA A 388 -1.74 23.58 0.99
N GLU A 389 -2.21 24.49 1.85
CA GLU A 389 -1.36 25.29 2.73
C GLU A 389 -0.56 24.40 3.68
N ALA A 390 -1.21 23.44 4.35
CA ALA A 390 -0.54 22.48 5.23
C ALA A 390 0.53 21.66 4.49
N TYR A 391 0.27 21.23 3.25
CA TYR A 391 1.27 20.54 2.42
C TYR A 391 2.45 21.42 2.04
N ALA A 392 2.20 22.66 1.64
CA ALA A 392 3.25 23.59 1.25
C ALA A 392 4.15 23.94 2.44
N LEU A 393 3.56 24.26 3.60
CA LEU A 393 4.31 24.53 4.84
C LEU A 393 5.12 23.32 5.30
N GLY A 394 4.53 22.12 5.32
CA GLY A 394 5.25 20.92 5.71
C GLY A 394 6.39 20.56 4.75
N THR A 395 6.20 20.80 3.45
CA THR A 395 7.27 20.65 2.44
C THR A 395 8.40 21.64 2.68
N LEU A 396 8.09 22.89 3.01
CA LEU A 396 9.10 23.88 3.38
C LEU A 396 9.86 23.47 4.65
N GLY A 397 9.14 22.96 5.66
CA GLY A 397 9.76 22.40 6.87
C GLY A 397 10.71 21.23 6.55
N ASN A 398 10.36 20.38 5.57
CA ASN A 398 11.22 19.26 5.14
C ASN A 398 12.48 19.75 4.43
N LEU A 399 12.36 20.83 3.63
CA LEU A 399 13.50 21.47 3.00
C LEU A 399 14.47 22.01 4.05
N TYR A 400 13.95 22.72 5.05
CA TYR A 400 14.76 23.18 6.17
C TYR A 400 15.39 22.03 6.97
N GLU A 401 14.63 20.94 7.19
CA GLU A 401 15.14 19.69 7.80
C GLU A 401 16.35 19.14 7.03
N GLN A 402 16.28 19.06 5.69
CA GLN A 402 17.37 18.56 4.84
C GLN A 402 18.62 19.46 4.93
N THR A 403 18.42 20.77 4.99
CA THR A 403 19.51 21.75 5.16
C THR A 403 19.96 21.94 6.61
N GLN A 404 19.42 21.15 7.55
CA GLN A 404 19.74 21.21 8.98
C GLN A 404 19.45 22.55 9.68
N GLN A 405 18.52 23.34 9.12
CA GLN A 405 17.98 24.55 9.74
C GLN A 405 16.83 24.15 10.69
N TRP A 406 17.20 23.60 11.84
CA TRP A 406 16.28 22.85 12.71
C TRP A 406 15.14 23.69 13.29
N SER A 407 15.42 24.95 13.68
CA SER A 407 14.42 25.86 14.26
C SER A 407 13.30 26.17 13.25
N GLU A 408 13.68 26.49 12.02
CA GLU A 408 12.79 26.76 10.90
C GLU A 408 12.02 25.51 10.49
N ALA A 409 12.73 24.37 10.39
CA ALA A 409 12.14 23.08 10.09
C ALA A 409 11.02 22.73 11.09
N GLU A 410 11.29 22.89 12.39
CA GLU A 410 10.32 22.64 13.45
C GLU A 410 9.14 23.61 13.37
N ASN A 411 9.40 24.91 13.20
CA ASN A 411 8.36 25.94 13.15
C ASN A 411 7.36 25.69 12.00
N PHE A 412 7.85 25.49 10.78
CA PHE A 412 6.98 25.23 9.62
C PHE A 412 6.24 23.89 9.74
N SER A 413 6.88 22.87 10.30
CA SER A 413 6.23 21.58 10.58
C SER A 413 5.11 21.71 11.61
N LYS A 414 5.30 22.51 12.67
CA LYS A 414 4.27 22.81 13.68
C LYS A 414 3.09 23.60 13.10
N GLN A 415 3.35 24.58 12.23
CA GLN A 415 2.29 25.32 11.54
C GLN A 415 1.45 24.40 10.64
N ALA A 416 2.12 23.56 9.84
CA ALA A 416 1.46 22.56 9.00
C ALA A 416 0.61 21.58 9.83
N LEU A 417 1.15 21.11 10.96
CA LEU A 417 0.44 20.22 11.89
C LEU A 417 -0.80 20.92 12.46
N LYS A 418 -0.68 22.15 12.95
CA LYS A 418 -1.78 22.93 13.52
C LYS A 418 -2.94 23.09 12.53
N ILE A 419 -2.65 23.45 11.28
CA ILE A 419 -3.67 23.55 10.22
C ILE A 419 -4.33 22.18 10.01
N SER A 420 -3.53 21.13 9.81
CA SER A 420 -4.06 19.79 9.53
C SER A 420 -4.95 19.25 10.65
N GLN A 421 -4.61 19.51 11.92
CA GLN A 421 -5.44 19.13 13.07
C GLN A 421 -6.73 19.95 13.12
N GLY A 422 -6.66 21.26 12.83
CA GLY A 422 -7.82 22.16 12.80
C GLY A 422 -8.89 21.72 11.79
N ILE A 423 -8.47 21.19 10.64
CA ILE A 423 -9.37 20.63 9.62
C ILE A 423 -9.58 19.11 9.75
N GLN A 424 -9.10 18.50 10.85
CA GLN A 424 -9.22 17.06 11.15
C GLN A 424 -8.63 16.13 10.07
N ALA A 425 -7.63 16.60 9.31
CA ALA A 425 -6.95 15.87 8.26
C ALA A 425 -5.89 14.91 8.83
N LYS A 426 -6.32 13.80 9.43
CA LYS A 426 -5.43 12.79 10.05
C LYS A 426 -4.38 12.24 9.08
N ASP A 427 -4.72 12.10 7.80
CA ASP A 427 -3.82 11.66 6.73
C ASP A 427 -2.65 12.62 6.47
N ILE A 428 -2.85 13.91 6.77
CA ILE A 428 -1.84 14.96 6.74
C ILE A 428 -1.10 15.04 8.08
N SER A 429 -1.82 14.98 9.21
CA SER A 429 -1.22 15.15 10.54
C SER A 429 -0.16 14.09 10.86
N SER A 430 -0.36 12.82 10.49
CA SER A 430 0.63 11.75 10.72
C SER A 430 2.00 12.06 10.08
N ARG A 431 2.00 12.74 8.93
CA ARG A 431 3.22 13.16 8.22
C ARG A 431 4.01 14.17 9.02
N TRP A 432 3.33 15.17 9.55
CA TRP A 432 3.96 16.25 10.29
C TRP A 432 4.39 15.79 11.68
N PHE A 433 3.65 14.86 12.29
CA PHE A 433 4.15 14.14 13.47
C PHE A 433 5.42 13.35 13.18
N SER A 434 5.47 12.57 12.10
CA SER A 434 6.70 11.86 11.69
C SER A 434 7.87 12.82 11.43
N GLN A 435 7.62 13.95 10.78
CA GLN A 435 8.63 14.97 10.51
C GLN A 435 9.16 15.63 11.77
N LEU A 436 8.27 15.99 12.71
CA LEU A 436 8.67 16.51 14.02
C LEU A 436 9.47 15.46 14.81
N GLY A 437 9.08 14.19 14.73
CA GLY A 437 9.85 13.07 15.30
C GLY A 437 11.28 13.04 14.77
N ARG A 438 11.48 13.14 13.45
CA ARG A 438 12.83 13.18 12.83
C ARG A 438 13.64 14.38 13.26
N ILE A 439 13.03 15.57 13.24
CA ILE A 439 13.68 16.82 13.66
C ILE A 439 14.12 16.72 15.13
N LYS A 440 13.28 16.18 16.00
CA LYS A 440 13.54 16.08 17.44
C LYS A 440 14.49 14.94 17.81
N SER A 441 14.62 13.90 16.98
CA SER A 441 15.58 12.81 17.20
C SER A 441 16.94 13.03 16.56
N ALA A 442 17.05 13.95 15.60
CA ALA A 442 18.28 14.24 14.85
C ALA A 442 19.47 14.60 15.77
N VAL A 443 20.57 13.86 15.64
CA VAL A 443 21.78 14.05 16.45
C VAL A 443 22.45 15.41 16.19
N SER A 444 22.35 15.94 14.98
CA SER A 444 22.89 17.26 14.62
C SER A 444 22.00 18.43 15.02
N ASN A 445 20.83 18.19 15.63
CA ASN A 445 19.96 19.25 16.13
C ASN A 445 20.38 19.67 17.55
N PRO A 446 20.80 20.93 17.78
CA PRO A 446 21.14 21.43 19.12
C PRO A 446 19.93 21.44 20.08
N GLN A 447 18.71 21.49 19.55
CA GLN A 447 17.44 21.45 20.30
C GLN A 447 16.81 20.04 20.32
N ARG A 448 17.61 19.01 20.03
CA ARG A 448 17.19 17.61 20.08
C ARG A 448 16.52 17.29 21.42
N ASN A 449 15.36 16.67 21.35
CA ASN A 449 14.60 16.23 22.51
C ASN A 449 13.99 14.86 22.21
N GLU A 450 14.57 13.81 22.80
CA GLU A 450 14.14 12.43 22.56
C GLU A 450 12.70 12.18 23.06
N GLU A 451 12.29 12.79 24.17
CA GLU A 451 10.93 12.62 24.70
C GLU A 451 9.89 13.20 23.75
N GLU A 452 10.12 14.41 23.24
CA GLU A 452 9.26 15.02 22.22
C GLU A 452 9.27 14.20 20.92
N ALA A 453 10.42 13.63 20.53
CA ALA A 453 10.51 12.76 19.37
C ALA A 453 9.65 11.50 19.53
N ILE A 454 9.78 10.82 20.67
CA ILE A 454 9.00 9.61 21.02
C ILE A 454 7.51 9.92 21.00
N LEU A 455 7.08 11.05 21.55
CA LEU A 455 5.67 11.47 21.52
C LEU A 455 5.19 11.72 20.08
N ALA A 456 5.96 12.45 19.28
CA ALA A 456 5.59 12.72 17.89
C ALA A 456 5.50 11.42 17.07
N TYR A 457 6.45 10.50 17.23
CA TYR A 457 6.41 9.19 16.58
C TYR A 457 5.24 8.32 17.03
N LYS A 458 4.93 8.33 18.33
CA LYS A 458 3.75 7.65 18.88
C LYS A 458 2.47 8.14 18.20
N GLU A 459 2.25 9.46 18.13
CA GLU A 459 1.06 10.02 17.49
C GLU A 459 0.97 9.65 16.00
N ALA A 460 2.10 9.63 15.28
CA ALA A 460 2.13 9.14 13.90
C ALA A 460 1.72 7.66 13.79
N VAL A 461 2.28 6.80 14.64
CA VAL A 461 1.96 5.35 14.70
C VAL A 461 0.49 5.11 15.07
N ASP A 462 -0.05 5.85 16.04
CA ASP A 462 -1.46 5.75 16.45
C ASP A 462 -2.41 6.15 15.31
N ILE A 463 -2.08 7.23 14.59
CA ILE A 463 -2.84 7.63 13.40
C ILE A 463 -2.73 6.56 12.31
N PHE A 464 -1.57 5.94 12.08
CA PHE A 464 -1.45 4.84 11.13
C PHE A 464 -2.28 3.64 11.55
N GLY A 465 -2.33 3.29 12.83
CA GLY A 465 -3.21 2.25 13.36
C GLY A 465 -4.69 2.56 13.17
N TYR A 466 -5.12 3.81 13.42
CA TYR A 466 -6.47 4.29 13.20
C TYR A 466 -6.86 4.27 11.72
N LEU A 467 -6.05 4.90 10.87
CA LEU A 467 -6.25 4.93 9.43
C LEU A 467 -6.26 3.50 8.90
N ARG A 468 -5.37 2.62 9.36
CA ARG A 468 -5.40 1.20 9.03
C ARG A 468 -6.74 0.59 9.40
N ARG A 469 -7.24 0.67 10.64
CA ARG A 469 -8.52 0.02 11.03
C ARG A 469 -9.73 0.54 10.25
N ASP A 470 -9.85 1.87 10.11
CA ASP A 470 -10.95 2.49 9.37
C ASP A 470 -10.86 2.22 7.85
N LEU A 471 -9.64 2.17 7.30
CA LEU A 471 -9.39 1.80 5.91
C LEU A 471 -9.46 0.27 5.70
N VAL A 472 -9.18 -0.57 6.68
CA VAL A 472 -9.21 -2.04 6.56
C VAL A 472 -10.68 -2.48 6.31
N THR A 473 -11.66 -1.83 6.93
CA THR A 473 -13.07 -2.02 6.58
C THR A 473 -13.48 -1.44 5.21
N VAL A 474 -12.77 -0.45 4.66
CA VAL A 474 -13.26 0.40 3.55
C VAL A 474 -12.31 0.52 2.34
N ASN A 475 -11.08 0.01 2.37
CA ASN A 475 -10.03 0.22 1.38
C ASN A 475 -8.91 -0.83 1.53
N ARG A 476 -8.82 -1.74 0.56
CA ARG A 476 -7.86 -2.84 0.59
C ARG A 476 -6.45 -2.40 0.17
N ASP A 477 -6.26 -1.17 -0.34
CA ASP A 477 -5.25 -0.93 -1.38
C ASP A 477 -4.35 0.29 -1.20
N VAL A 478 -4.23 0.84 0.02
CA VAL A 478 -3.22 1.87 0.35
C VAL A 478 -1.83 1.22 0.52
N GLN A 479 -1.32 0.59 -0.55
CA GLN A 479 -0.30 -0.48 -0.45
C GLN A 479 1.15 -0.09 -0.81
N PHE A 480 1.38 1.03 -1.50
CA PHE A 480 2.63 1.16 -2.28
C PHE A 480 3.68 2.13 -1.73
N SER A 481 3.51 2.71 -0.54
CA SER A 481 4.69 3.23 0.19
C SER A 481 4.62 3.09 1.69
N PHE A 482 4.09 1.96 2.14
CA PHE A 482 4.25 1.55 3.51
C PHE A 482 5.75 1.45 3.89
N ARG A 483 6.55 0.75 3.08
CA ARG A 483 7.99 0.55 3.32
C ARG A 483 8.83 1.83 3.39
N ASP A 484 8.59 2.79 2.50
CA ASP A 484 9.49 3.95 2.39
C ASP A 484 9.18 5.04 3.43
N GLU A 485 8.05 4.96 4.14
CA GLU A 485 7.54 6.08 4.95
C GLU A 485 6.69 5.72 6.16
N VAL A 486 6.10 4.52 6.22
CA VAL A 486 5.34 4.06 7.39
C VAL A 486 6.23 3.15 8.21
N GLU A 487 6.78 2.10 7.61
CA GLU A 487 7.75 1.19 8.25
C GLU A 487 8.89 1.95 8.95
N PRO A 488 9.55 2.97 8.33
CA PRO A 488 10.64 3.69 8.99
C PRO A 488 10.17 4.45 10.23
N VAL A 489 8.91 4.88 10.28
CA VAL A 489 8.33 5.59 11.44
C VAL A 489 8.13 4.62 12.59
N TYR A 490 7.59 3.43 12.33
CA TYR A 490 7.50 2.36 13.34
C TYR A 490 8.89 1.96 13.86
N ARG A 491 9.84 1.72 12.95
CA ARG A 491 11.19 1.31 13.33
C ARG A 491 11.92 2.38 14.13
N GLU A 492 11.80 3.65 13.75
CA GLU A 492 12.41 4.76 14.46
C GLU A 492 11.78 4.99 15.84
N TYR A 493 10.45 4.84 15.95
CA TYR A 493 9.76 4.85 17.24
C TYR A 493 10.32 3.78 18.17
N VAL A 494 10.41 2.54 17.70
CA VAL A 494 10.97 1.42 18.47
C VAL A 494 12.45 1.64 18.79
N ARG A 495 13.23 2.18 17.85
CA ARG A 495 14.65 2.50 18.06
C ARG A 495 14.85 3.46 19.22
N LEU A 496 14.02 4.51 19.31
CA LEU A 496 14.07 5.49 20.40
C LEU A 496 13.60 4.89 21.73
N LEU A 497 12.53 4.09 21.74
CA LEU A 497 12.06 3.42 22.96
C LEU A 497 13.10 2.45 23.53
N LEU A 498 13.83 1.73 22.67
CA LEU A 498 14.82 0.73 23.08
C LEU A 498 16.22 1.32 23.28
N GLN A 499 16.35 2.64 23.35
CA GLN A 499 17.63 3.30 23.58
C GLN A 499 18.01 3.22 25.06
N SER A 500 18.86 2.25 25.43
CA SER A 500 19.41 2.11 26.78
C SER A 500 20.83 2.67 26.88
N GLN A 501 21.09 3.62 27.80
CA GLN A 501 22.45 4.03 28.17
C GLN A 501 23.09 3.09 29.21
N GLY A 502 22.95 1.77 29.03
CA GLY A 502 23.50 0.75 29.94
C GLY A 502 22.54 0.23 31.01
N GLU A 503 21.36 0.83 31.17
CA GLU A 503 20.27 0.31 32.03
C GLU A 503 19.12 -0.25 31.18
N GLN A 504 18.48 -1.33 31.65
CA GLN A 504 17.29 -1.89 30.99
C GLN A 504 16.17 -0.84 30.95
N PRO A 505 15.52 -0.61 29.80
CA PRO A 505 14.31 0.20 29.76
C PRO A 505 13.25 -0.36 30.72
N ASP A 506 12.40 0.51 31.24
CA ASP A 506 11.31 0.07 32.11
C ASP A 506 10.33 -0.85 31.34
N ILE A 507 9.57 -1.62 32.10
CA ILE A 507 8.66 -2.62 31.54
C ILE A 507 7.59 -2.01 30.62
N GLU A 508 7.12 -0.80 30.91
CA GLU A 508 6.10 -0.11 30.11
C GLU A 508 6.68 0.30 28.75
N THR A 509 7.93 0.75 28.74
CA THR A 509 8.68 1.07 27.53
C THR A 509 8.93 -0.17 26.65
N LEU A 510 9.32 -1.30 27.25
CA LEU A 510 9.46 -2.58 26.52
C LEU A 510 8.12 -3.05 25.94
N GLU A 511 7.02 -2.88 26.68
CA GLU A 511 5.66 -3.18 26.19
C GLU A 511 5.25 -2.29 25.01
N LYS A 512 5.58 -0.98 25.04
CA LYS A 512 5.32 -0.06 23.94
C LYS A 512 6.09 -0.47 22.68
N ALA A 513 7.39 -0.77 22.82
CA ALA A 513 8.26 -1.17 21.71
C ALA A 513 7.77 -2.47 21.05
N ARG A 514 7.42 -3.45 21.88
CA ARG A 514 6.84 -4.73 21.46
C ARG A 514 5.52 -4.55 20.69
N LYS A 515 4.57 -3.78 21.23
CA LYS A 515 3.30 -3.51 20.54
C LYS A 515 3.49 -2.77 19.22
N ALA A 516 4.46 -1.86 19.15
CA ALA A 516 4.76 -1.13 17.93
C ALA A 516 5.29 -2.06 16.83
N ILE A 517 6.22 -2.98 17.14
CA ILE A 517 6.76 -3.91 16.14
C ILE A 517 5.72 -4.94 15.67
N GLU A 518 4.83 -5.39 16.55
CA GLU A 518 3.72 -6.27 16.16
C GLU A 518 2.71 -5.53 15.28
N SER A 519 2.39 -4.28 15.60
CA SER A 519 1.55 -3.45 14.76
C SER A 519 2.17 -3.21 13.38
N LEU A 520 3.51 -3.13 13.30
CA LEU A 520 4.23 -3.05 12.02
C LEU A 520 4.01 -4.34 11.22
N GLN A 521 4.24 -5.52 11.81
CA GLN A 521 4.09 -6.81 11.12
C GLN A 521 2.67 -7.08 10.62
N LEU A 522 1.66 -6.71 11.42
CA LEU A 522 0.26 -6.77 10.99
C LEU A 522 0.01 -5.84 9.80
N ALA A 523 0.56 -4.63 9.83
CA ALA A 523 0.43 -3.70 8.72
C ALA A 523 1.17 -4.16 7.46
N GLU A 524 2.31 -4.85 7.58
CA GLU A 524 3.02 -5.48 6.45
C GLU A 524 2.16 -6.58 5.79
N LEU A 525 1.55 -7.46 6.60
CA LEU A 525 0.64 -8.51 6.11
C LEU A 525 -0.58 -7.93 5.40
N ASP A 526 -1.27 -6.97 6.02
CA ASP A 526 -2.43 -6.29 5.43
C ASP A 526 -2.06 -5.63 4.10
N ASN A 527 -0.88 -4.99 4.06
CA ASN A 527 -0.35 -4.32 2.88
C ASN A 527 -0.07 -5.29 1.73
N PHE A 528 0.42 -6.50 1.99
CA PHE A 528 0.75 -7.45 0.93
C PHE A 528 -0.45 -8.20 0.37
N PHE A 529 -1.35 -8.68 1.25
CA PHE A 529 -2.46 -9.55 0.85
C PHE A 529 -3.72 -8.81 0.44
N ARG A 530 -3.66 -7.47 0.40
CA ARG A 530 -4.77 -6.63 -0.08
C ARG A 530 -6.10 -6.94 0.61
N SER A 531 -6.08 -7.34 1.88
CA SER A 531 -7.29 -7.75 2.56
C SER A 531 -7.20 -7.59 4.06
N ALA A 532 -8.14 -6.83 4.61
CA ALA A 532 -8.48 -6.84 6.01
C ALA A 532 -8.73 -8.25 6.50
N CYS A 533 -7.90 -8.71 7.42
CA CYS A 533 -8.01 -10.02 8.00
C CYS A 533 -8.62 -9.92 9.39
N LEU A 534 -9.81 -10.52 9.51
CA LEU A 534 -10.60 -10.78 10.72
C LEU A 534 -11.07 -9.56 11.54
N ASP A 535 -12.39 -9.42 11.70
CA ASP A 535 -13.03 -8.64 12.78
C ASP A 535 -12.89 -9.33 14.16
N SER A 536 -12.00 -10.33 14.29
CA SER A 536 -11.87 -11.13 15.49
C SER A 536 -11.19 -10.33 16.60
N GLN A 537 -11.73 -10.39 17.82
CA GLN A 537 -11.05 -9.96 19.04
C GLN A 537 -9.83 -10.85 19.28
N PRO A 538 -8.62 -10.42 18.92
CA PRO A 538 -7.45 -11.25 19.07
C PRO A 538 -7.06 -11.34 20.54
N VAL A 539 -6.46 -12.47 20.93
CA VAL A 539 -6.02 -12.71 22.31
C VAL A 539 -4.50 -12.64 22.36
N GLN A 540 -3.99 -11.89 23.33
CA GLN A 540 -2.55 -11.80 23.61
C GLN A 540 -1.93 -13.20 23.79
N LEU A 541 -0.76 -13.43 23.18
CA LEU A 541 -0.02 -14.70 23.23
C LEU A 541 0.15 -15.24 24.67
N GLU A 542 0.35 -14.36 25.65
CA GLU A 542 0.52 -14.76 27.06
C GLU A 542 -0.75 -15.35 27.67
N LYS A 543 -1.93 -15.02 27.11
CA LYS A 543 -3.23 -15.58 27.52
C LYS A 543 -3.60 -16.86 26.75
N ILE A 544 -2.89 -17.16 25.66
CA ILE A 544 -3.07 -18.39 24.88
C ILE A 544 -2.40 -19.57 25.58
N ASP A 545 -1.27 -19.34 26.26
CA ASP A 545 -0.55 -20.40 26.95
C ASP A 545 -1.25 -20.87 28.24
N SER A 546 -2.07 -21.90 28.11
CA SER A 546 -2.71 -22.58 29.26
C SER A 546 -1.74 -23.24 30.23
N THR A 547 -0.47 -23.46 29.83
CA THR A 547 0.55 -24.16 30.64
C THR A 547 1.53 -23.24 31.35
N GLN A 548 1.49 -21.94 31.02
CA GLN A 548 2.44 -20.93 31.50
C GLN A 548 3.91 -21.41 31.40
N ALA A 549 4.29 -22.02 30.29
CA ALA A 549 5.64 -22.56 30.03
C ALA A 549 6.20 -22.06 28.70
N THR A 550 5.67 -20.95 28.17
CA THR A 550 6.06 -20.36 26.90
C THR A 550 6.81 -19.06 27.09
N ALA A 551 8.00 -18.99 26.51
CA ALA A 551 8.70 -17.72 26.31
C ALA A 551 8.47 -17.23 24.88
N VAL A 552 8.33 -15.91 24.72
CA VAL A 552 8.17 -15.25 23.41
C VAL A 552 9.40 -14.40 23.13
N VAL A 553 10.02 -14.58 21.96
CA VAL A 553 11.27 -13.92 21.57
C VAL A 553 11.02 -13.01 20.36
N TYR A 554 11.39 -11.74 20.50
CA TYR A 554 11.23 -10.69 19.49
C TYR A 554 12.62 -10.19 19.08
N PRO A 555 13.27 -10.80 18.08
CA PRO A 555 14.44 -10.21 17.44
C PRO A 555 13.99 -9.10 16.48
N ILE A 556 14.32 -7.86 16.81
CA ILE A 556 13.92 -6.61 16.15
C ILE A 556 15.15 -6.01 15.46
N VAL A 557 15.10 -5.90 14.14
CA VAL A 557 16.19 -5.37 13.32
C VAL A 557 16.01 -3.86 13.15
N LEU A 558 16.83 -3.08 13.85
CA LEU A 558 16.86 -1.62 13.75
C LEU A 558 17.98 -1.16 12.82
N SER A 559 17.98 0.13 12.45
CA SER A 559 18.99 0.69 11.55
C SER A 559 20.41 0.57 12.10
N ASP A 560 20.58 0.70 13.43
CA ASP A 560 21.86 0.79 14.12
C ASP A 560 22.21 -0.43 14.99
N ARG A 561 21.24 -1.30 15.27
CA ARG A 561 21.40 -2.45 16.17
C ARG A 561 20.38 -3.57 15.90
N LEU A 562 20.67 -4.77 16.41
CA LEU A 562 19.68 -5.82 16.62
C LEU A 562 19.27 -5.81 18.09
N ALA A 563 17.97 -5.70 18.36
CA ALA A 563 17.40 -5.75 19.70
C ALA A 563 16.62 -7.05 19.88
N VAL A 564 16.82 -7.77 20.98
CA VAL A 564 16.12 -9.02 21.30
C VAL A 564 15.35 -8.81 22.58
N ILE A 565 14.03 -8.69 22.48
CA ILE A 565 13.14 -8.67 23.64
C ILE A 565 12.69 -10.11 23.91
N ILE A 566 12.83 -10.58 25.14
CA ILE A 566 12.28 -11.86 25.59
C ILE A 566 11.18 -11.64 26.62
N SER A 567 10.03 -12.27 26.41
CA SER A 567 8.93 -12.41 27.37
C SER A 567 8.99 -13.77 28.02
N LEU A 568 9.16 -13.80 29.35
CA LEU A 568 9.31 -15.01 30.15
C LEU A 568 8.01 -15.35 30.89
N PRO A 569 7.64 -16.65 30.97
CA PRO A 569 6.47 -17.07 31.71
C PRO A 569 6.70 -17.03 33.23
N ASN A 570 5.62 -17.00 34.01
CA ASN A 570 5.61 -17.10 35.48
C ASN A 570 6.46 -16.08 36.23
N GLN A 571 6.73 -14.92 35.63
CA GLN A 571 7.45 -13.83 36.29
C GLN A 571 6.48 -12.82 36.92
N PRO A 572 6.85 -12.17 38.04
CA PRO A 572 6.10 -11.03 38.58
C PRO A 572 5.94 -9.93 37.52
N LYS A 573 4.80 -9.22 37.54
CA LYS A 573 4.58 -8.01 36.74
C LYS A 573 5.78 -7.07 36.91
N GLY A 574 6.49 -6.78 35.82
CA GLY A 574 7.70 -5.94 35.81
C GLY A 574 9.02 -6.68 35.56
N LYS A 575 9.07 -8.01 35.64
CA LYS A 575 10.27 -8.82 35.32
C LYS A 575 10.07 -9.78 34.14
N SER A 576 8.89 -9.75 33.52
CA SER A 576 8.53 -10.64 32.42
C SER A 576 9.28 -10.31 31.13
N LEU A 577 9.64 -9.04 30.88
CA LEU A 577 10.39 -8.66 29.69
C LEU A 577 11.84 -8.32 30.02
N LYS A 578 12.77 -8.75 29.15
CA LYS A 578 14.17 -8.34 29.17
C LYS A 578 14.62 -7.99 27.76
N LEU A 579 15.51 -7.01 27.64
CA LEU A 579 16.11 -6.57 26.38
C LEU A 579 17.59 -6.96 26.32
N HIS A 580 18.01 -7.51 25.19
CA HIS A 580 19.41 -7.70 24.84
C HIS A 580 19.70 -6.96 23.53
N THR A 581 20.84 -6.28 23.40
CA THR A 581 21.15 -5.50 22.19
C THR A 581 22.53 -5.81 21.62
N PHE A 582 22.62 -5.87 20.30
CA PHE A 582 23.85 -6.11 19.55
C PHE A 582 24.09 -4.95 18.59
N LYS A 583 25.27 -4.35 18.67
CA LYS A 583 25.66 -3.25 17.77
C LYS A 583 26.04 -3.81 16.39
N ILE A 584 25.02 -4.10 15.59
CA ILE A 584 25.12 -4.60 14.22
C ILE A 584 24.11 -3.87 13.35
N SER A 585 24.52 -3.44 12.16
CA SER A 585 23.61 -2.75 11.24
C SER A 585 22.61 -3.72 10.63
N LYS A 586 21.46 -3.18 10.22
CA LYS A 586 20.44 -3.93 9.47
C LYS A 586 21.02 -4.67 8.27
N ASP A 587 21.88 -4.02 7.47
CA ASP A 587 22.44 -4.61 6.26
C ASP A 587 23.35 -5.81 6.55
N ALA A 588 24.09 -5.75 7.66
CA ALA A 588 24.92 -6.87 8.10
C ALA A 588 24.07 -8.07 8.56
N VAL A 589 22.99 -7.83 9.30
CA VAL A 589 22.02 -8.88 9.66
C VAL A 589 21.41 -9.49 8.41
N ASP A 590 20.91 -8.65 7.49
CA ASP A 590 20.27 -9.09 6.25
C ASP A 590 21.21 -9.91 5.35
N ALA A 591 22.49 -9.52 5.26
CA ALA A 591 23.50 -10.25 4.51
C ALA A 591 23.79 -11.62 5.13
N LYS A 592 23.91 -11.69 6.47
CA LYS A 592 24.18 -12.94 7.19
C LYS A 592 23.02 -13.93 7.09
N VAL A 593 21.79 -13.42 7.18
CA VAL A 593 20.57 -14.22 6.98
C VAL A 593 20.52 -14.80 5.57
N GLU A 594 20.83 -13.99 4.56
CA GLU A 594 20.84 -14.45 3.18
C GLU A 594 21.95 -15.51 2.95
N GLU A 595 23.14 -15.29 3.51
CA GLU A 595 24.23 -16.26 3.51
C GLU A 595 23.79 -17.61 4.11
N LEU A 596 23.13 -17.60 5.27
CA LEU A 596 22.59 -18.83 5.89
C LEU A 596 21.63 -19.54 4.93
N ARG A 597 20.65 -18.82 4.38
CA ARG A 597 19.62 -19.41 3.51
C ARG A 597 20.21 -20.04 2.25
N GLN A 598 21.17 -19.37 1.61
CA GLN A 598 21.83 -19.87 0.41
C GLN A 598 22.69 -21.10 0.68
N LYS A 599 23.45 -21.10 1.79
CA LYS A 599 24.33 -22.22 2.13
C LYS A 599 23.56 -23.43 2.66
N LEU A 600 22.47 -23.24 3.40
CA LEU A 600 21.70 -24.33 4.01
C LEU A 600 21.07 -25.27 2.97
N VAL A 601 20.80 -24.78 1.76
CA VAL A 601 20.23 -25.61 0.68
C VAL A 601 21.27 -26.43 -0.08
N ILE A 602 22.57 -26.18 0.13
CA ILE A 602 23.68 -26.91 -0.48
C ILE A 602 23.98 -28.16 0.36
N ARG A 603 23.47 -29.31 -0.09
CA ARG A 603 23.44 -30.56 0.69
C ARG A 603 24.80 -31.26 0.82
N SER A 604 25.78 -30.84 0.04
CA SER A 604 27.13 -31.44 -0.01
C SER A 604 28.12 -30.80 0.97
N THR A 605 27.74 -29.72 1.66
CA THR A 605 28.66 -28.98 2.53
C THR A 605 27.98 -28.63 3.87
N TYR A 606 28.79 -28.28 4.87
CA TYR A 606 28.32 -27.77 6.17
C TYR A 606 28.72 -26.30 6.39
N GLU A 607 28.99 -25.57 5.30
CA GLU A 607 29.41 -24.16 5.39
C GLU A 607 28.34 -23.25 6.00
N PHE A 608 27.08 -23.69 6.02
CA PHE A 608 25.98 -23.01 6.69
C PHE A 608 26.15 -22.94 8.22
N LEU A 609 27.00 -23.79 8.82
CA LEU A 609 27.21 -23.80 10.27
C LEU A 609 27.77 -22.47 10.79
N LEU A 610 28.63 -21.79 10.00
CA LEU A 610 29.19 -20.49 10.38
C LEU A 610 28.12 -19.40 10.50
N PRO A 611 27.30 -19.11 9.46
CA PRO A 611 26.24 -18.14 9.61
C PRO A 611 25.13 -18.59 10.58
N ALA A 612 24.92 -19.90 10.76
CA ALA A 612 23.99 -20.42 11.78
C ALA A 612 24.49 -20.17 13.22
N GLU A 613 25.80 -20.28 13.47
CA GLU A 613 26.45 -19.95 14.75
C GLU A 613 26.35 -18.46 15.04
N GLU A 614 26.70 -17.59 14.08
CA GLU A 614 26.65 -16.14 14.28
C GLU A 614 25.24 -15.66 14.64
N ILE A 615 24.21 -16.17 13.94
CA ILE A 615 22.81 -15.82 14.24
C ILE A 615 22.35 -16.43 15.58
N TYR A 616 22.82 -17.64 15.93
CA TYR A 616 22.57 -18.23 17.26
C TYR A 616 23.11 -17.32 18.36
N ASP A 617 24.30 -16.75 18.17
CA ASP A 617 24.98 -15.91 19.15
C ASP A 617 24.28 -14.57 19.35
N TRP A 618 23.63 -14.05 18.31
CA TRP A 618 22.85 -12.82 18.39
C TRP A 618 21.48 -13.01 19.05
N ILE A 619 20.80 -14.14 18.78
CA ILE A 619 19.38 -14.30 19.14
C ILE A 619 19.18 -15.20 20.36
N ILE A 620 19.90 -16.31 20.45
CA ILE A 620 19.64 -17.38 21.44
C ILE A 620 20.62 -17.33 22.60
N ARG A 621 21.91 -17.26 22.32
CA ARG A 621 22.97 -17.23 23.37
C ARG A 621 22.70 -16.20 24.49
N PRO A 622 22.20 -14.98 24.23
CA PRO A 622 22.00 -13.96 25.26
C PRO A 622 20.86 -14.30 26.23
N ILE A 623 19.91 -15.11 25.78
CA ILE A 623 18.70 -15.48 26.53
C ILE A 623 18.76 -16.89 27.10
N GLU A 624 19.81 -17.68 26.85
CA GLU A 624 19.90 -19.08 27.32
C GLU A 624 19.77 -19.20 28.84
N ALA A 625 20.42 -18.31 29.59
CA ALA A 625 20.34 -18.30 31.05
C ALA A 625 18.91 -17.96 31.53
N ASP A 626 18.23 -17.04 30.85
CA ASP A 626 16.84 -16.68 31.13
C ASP A 626 15.88 -17.85 30.87
N LEU A 627 16.10 -18.58 29.78
CA LEU A 627 15.31 -19.76 29.41
C LEU A 627 15.48 -20.91 30.41
N GLN A 628 16.73 -21.18 30.83
CA GLN A 628 17.03 -22.23 31.82
C GLN A 628 16.38 -21.94 33.18
N ASN A 629 16.31 -20.65 33.57
CA ASN A 629 15.76 -20.23 34.86
C ASN A 629 14.23 -20.09 34.89
N SER A 630 13.53 -20.23 33.76
CA SER A 630 12.09 -19.94 33.62
C SER A 630 11.19 -21.17 33.44
N SER A 631 11.72 -22.40 33.55
CA SER A 631 10.99 -23.65 33.27
C SER A 631 10.32 -23.67 31.89
N THR A 632 10.90 -22.93 30.93
CA THR A 632 10.34 -22.77 29.58
C THR A 632 10.42 -24.08 28.81
N LYS A 633 9.31 -24.45 28.16
CA LYS A 633 9.23 -25.60 27.24
C LYS A 633 8.92 -25.20 25.80
N ASN A 634 8.21 -24.09 25.61
CA ASN A 634 7.85 -23.59 24.29
C ASN A 634 8.56 -22.26 24.03
N LEU A 635 9.10 -22.10 22.83
CA LEU A 635 9.68 -20.85 22.33
C LEU A 635 8.88 -20.39 21.11
N VAL A 636 8.23 -19.25 21.26
CA VAL A 636 7.49 -18.61 20.18
C VAL A 636 8.31 -17.43 19.68
N PHE A 637 8.63 -17.43 18.39
CA PHE A 637 9.41 -16.35 17.77
C PHE A 637 8.52 -15.43 16.95
N VAL A 638 8.65 -14.14 17.20
CA VAL A 638 8.06 -13.06 16.39
C VAL A 638 9.20 -12.45 15.58
N LEU A 639 9.53 -13.09 14.46
CA LEU A 639 10.72 -12.77 13.66
C LEU A 639 10.49 -11.50 12.83
N ASP A 640 11.47 -10.60 12.81
CA ASP A 640 11.43 -9.34 12.05
C ASP A 640 12.22 -9.41 10.73
N GLY A 641 11.68 -8.79 9.68
CA GLY A 641 12.31 -8.68 8.37
C GLY A 641 12.78 -10.02 7.80
N LYS A 642 14.02 -10.06 7.27
CA LYS A 642 14.56 -11.27 6.65
C LYS A 642 14.71 -12.46 7.60
N LEU A 643 14.76 -12.23 8.92
CA LEU A 643 14.86 -13.32 9.90
C LEU A 643 13.69 -14.30 9.78
N GLN A 644 12.53 -13.88 9.29
CA GLN A 644 11.37 -14.75 9.07
C GLN A 644 11.66 -15.91 8.10
N GLY A 645 12.68 -15.78 7.25
CA GLY A 645 13.09 -16.80 6.28
C GLY A 645 14.09 -17.83 6.82
N ILE A 646 14.45 -17.81 8.10
CA ILE A 646 15.45 -18.73 8.67
C ILE A 646 14.81 -19.83 9.53
N PRO A 647 15.36 -21.04 9.51
CA PRO A 647 14.93 -22.12 10.39
C PRO A 647 15.60 -22.01 11.76
N ILE A 648 14.90 -21.42 12.74
CA ILE A 648 15.41 -21.30 14.13
C ILE A 648 15.87 -22.64 14.70
N ALA A 649 15.17 -23.72 14.35
CA ALA A 649 15.50 -25.10 14.72
C ALA A 649 16.91 -25.56 14.31
N ALA A 650 17.48 -24.99 13.25
CA ALA A 650 18.79 -25.33 12.71
C ALA A 650 19.90 -24.33 13.06
N LEU A 651 19.61 -23.31 13.87
CA LEU A 651 20.67 -22.50 14.48
C LEU A 651 21.56 -23.40 15.35
N TYR A 652 22.87 -23.12 15.35
CA TYR A 652 23.86 -24.05 15.85
C TYR A 652 24.65 -23.49 17.03
N ASP A 653 24.61 -24.20 18.15
CA ASP A 653 25.46 -23.91 19.30
C ASP A 653 26.78 -24.67 19.13
N LYS A 654 27.81 -23.95 18.68
CA LYS A 654 29.15 -24.54 18.50
C LYS A 654 29.80 -24.99 19.80
N ASN A 655 29.50 -24.34 20.92
CA ASN A 655 30.12 -24.70 22.21
C ASN A 655 29.67 -26.10 22.64
N LYS A 656 28.39 -26.43 22.39
CA LYS A 656 27.80 -27.74 22.71
C LYS A 656 27.75 -28.71 21.53
N LYS A 657 28.05 -28.23 20.32
CA LYS A 657 27.97 -28.99 19.05
C LYS A 657 26.58 -29.57 18.79
N GLU A 658 25.54 -28.78 19.06
CA GLU A 658 24.14 -29.20 18.93
C GLU A 658 23.32 -28.12 18.22
N TYR A 659 22.30 -28.54 17.47
CA TYR A 659 21.31 -27.65 16.90
C TYR A 659 20.28 -27.22 17.96
N MET A 660 19.65 -26.07 17.75
CA MET A 660 18.60 -25.55 18.63
C MET A 660 17.48 -26.57 18.89
N ILE A 661 17.08 -27.36 17.88
CA ILE A 661 16.03 -28.37 18.03
C ILE A 661 16.36 -29.47 19.05
N GLN A 662 17.66 -29.73 19.28
CA GLN A 662 18.15 -30.76 20.20
C GLN A 662 18.08 -30.31 21.68
N LYS A 663 17.96 -29.00 21.94
CA LYS A 663 17.89 -28.42 23.30
C LYS A 663 16.55 -28.67 24.01
N GLY A 664 15.60 -29.35 23.36
CA GLY A 664 14.36 -29.79 23.97
C GLY A 664 13.22 -28.76 24.00
N TYR A 665 13.41 -27.59 23.39
CA TYR A 665 12.37 -26.58 23.25
C TYR A 665 11.46 -26.85 22.05
N ASN A 666 10.15 -26.73 22.25
CA ASN A 666 9.18 -26.73 21.17
C ASN A 666 9.17 -25.34 20.50
N ILE A 667 9.36 -25.28 19.19
CA ILE A 667 9.53 -24.01 18.47
C ILE A 667 8.30 -23.73 17.62
N ALA A 668 7.78 -22.50 17.70
CA ALA A 668 6.76 -21.98 16.81
C ALA A 668 7.05 -20.53 16.42
N LEU A 669 6.46 -20.08 15.31
CA LEU A 669 6.54 -18.72 14.82
C LEU A 669 5.18 -18.05 14.99
N SER A 670 5.16 -16.74 15.27
CA SER A 670 3.95 -15.95 15.27
C SER A 670 4.15 -14.68 14.42
N PRO A 671 3.14 -14.28 13.61
CA PRO A 671 3.16 -12.99 12.90
C PRO A 671 2.89 -11.78 13.82
N GLY A 672 2.73 -11.98 15.14
CA GLY A 672 2.47 -10.92 16.12
C GLY A 672 1.70 -11.40 17.36
N LEU A 673 1.23 -10.48 18.20
CA LEU A 673 0.53 -10.80 19.47
C LEU A 673 -0.89 -11.34 19.32
N GLU A 674 -1.45 -11.21 18.12
CA GLU A 674 -2.87 -11.35 17.87
C GLU A 674 -3.13 -12.67 17.13
N LEU A 675 -3.44 -13.73 17.89
CA LEU A 675 -3.84 -15.02 17.35
C LEU A 675 -5.28 -15.36 17.77
N LEU A 676 -5.93 -16.19 16.96
CA LEU A 676 -7.18 -16.83 17.36
C LEU A 676 -6.91 -17.73 18.59
N PRO A 677 -7.75 -17.65 19.65
CA PRO A 677 -7.52 -18.41 20.88
C PRO A 677 -7.51 -19.92 20.62
N PRO A 678 -6.81 -20.74 21.41
CA PRO A 678 -6.87 -22.20 21.25
C PRO A 678 -8.30 -22.68 21.52
N LYS A 679 -8.80 -23.58 20.68
CA LYS A 679 -10.00 -24.36 21.01
C LYS A 679 -9.55 -25.73 21.47
N SER A 680 -10.02 -26.18 22.63
CA SER A 680 -9.78 -27.56 23.07
C SER A 680 -10.44 -28.50 22.06
N ILE A 681 -9.63 -29.10 21.19
CA ILE A 681 -10.09 -30.18 20.33
C ILE A 681 -10.02 -31.44 21.16
N ASN A 682 -11.16 -32.09 21.36
CA ASN A 682 -11.16 -33.46 21.86
C ASN A 682 -10.33 -34.30 20.87
N GLN A 683 -9.08 -34.64 21.23
CA GLN A 683 -8.13 -35.35 20.37
C GLN A 683 -8.70 -36.69 19.84
N GLY A 684 -9.68 -37.28 20.54
CA GLY A 684 -10.43 -38.47 20.08
C GLY A 684 -11.46 -38.23 18.96
N LYS A 685 -11.64 -37.00 18.47
CA LYS A 685 -12.53 -36.63 17.35
C LYS A 685 -11.80 -35.95 16.18
N LEU A 686 -10.46 -36.00 16.13
CA LEU A 686 -9.69 -35.43 15.03
C LEU A 686 -10.04 -36.12 13.71
N GLN A 687 -10.32 -35.32 12.69
CA GLN A 687 -10.60 -35.75 11.32
C GLN A 687 -9.90 -34.79 10.38
N ALA A 688 -9.46 -35.30 9.22
CA ALA A 688 -8.78 -34.50 8.22
C ALA A 688 -9.45 -34.56 6.85
N ILE A 689 -9.26 -33.49 6.09
CA ILE A 689 -9.27 -33.52 4.63
C ILE A 689 -7.82 -33.56 4.17
N VAL A 690 -7.53 -34.47 3.25
CA VAL A 690 -6.22 -34.57 2.61
C VAL A 690 -6.40 -34.43 1.12
N GLY A 691 -5.46 -33.75 0.46
CA GLY A 691 -5.41 -33.76 -0.98
C GLY A 691 -4.08 -33.30 -1.54
N GLY A 692 -3.83 -33.63 -2.80
CA GLY A 692 -2.55 -33.34 -3.40
C GLY A 692 -2.43 -33.71 -4.87
N ILE A 693 -1.26 -33.38 -5.44
CA ILE A 693 -0.92 -33.63 -6.83
C ILE A 693 0.24 -34.61 -6.87
N THR A 694 0.08 -35.71 -7.59
CA THR A 694 1.11 -36.73 -7.78
C THR A 694 1.75 -36.63 -9.17
N LYS A 695 0.97 -36.21 -10.16
CA LYS A 695 1.38 -36.16 -11.57
C LYS A 695 2.11 -34.85 -11.93
N GLU A 696 2.87 -34.89 -13.02
CA GLU A 696 3.43 -33.69 -13.63
C GLU A 696 2.31 -32.77 -14.12
N ILE A 697 2.45 -31.46 -13.91
CA ILE A 697 1.51 -30.46 -14.44
C ILE A 697 2.24 -29.45 -15.30
N LYS A 698 1.70 -29.23 -16.51
CA LYS A 698 2.21 -28.25 -17.48
C LYS A 698 1.33 -27.02 -17.51
N PHE A 699 1.93 -25.85 -17.32
CA PHE A 699 1.32 -24.55 -17.53
C PHE A 699 2.11 -23.76 -18.58
N PRO A 700 1.49 -22.75 -19.24
CA PRO A 700 2.22 -21.87 -20.14
C PRO A 700 3.48 -21.30 -19.47
N GLY A 701 4.65 -21.66 -20.00
CA GLY A 701 5.95 -21.19 -19.51
C GLY A 701 6.53 -21.88 -18.26
N VAL A 702 5.87 -22.88 -17.66
CA VAL A 702 6.41 -23.61 -16.49
C VAL A 702 5.91 -25.06 -16.44
N THR A 703 6.81 -26.00 -16.12
CA THR A 703 6.47 -27.40 -15.86
C THR A 703 6.78 -27.72 -14.40
N PHE A 704 5.78 -28.25 -13.69
CA PHE A 704 5.92 -28.72 -12.31
C PHE A 704 6.11 -30.23 -12.33
N SER A 705 7.23 -30.70 -11.80
CA SER A 705 7.59 -32.12 -11.76
C SER A 705 6.58 -32.95 -10.95
N ALA A 706 6.45 -34.23 -11.30
CA ALA A 706 5.68 -35.19 -10.51
C ALA A 706 6.18 -35.28 -9.06
N LEU A 707 5.25 -35.52 -8.13
CA LEU A 707 5.50 -35.70 -6.68
C LEU A 707 4.98 -37.07 -6.24
N PRO A 708 5.67 -38.17 -6.58
CA PRO A 708 5.20 -39.53 -6.28
C PRO A 708 5.10 -39.82 -4.78
N GLY A 709 5.85 -39.10 -3.93
CA GLY A 709 5.78 -39.20 -2.47
C GLY A 709 4.42 -38.80 -1.91
N VAL A 710 3.70 -37.89 -2.55
CA VAL A 710 2.38 -37.39 -2.10
C VAL A 710 1.40 -38.53 -1.86
N GLN A 711 1.34 -39.53 -2.75
CA GLN A 711 0.43 -40.66 -2.55
C GLN A 711 0.78 -41.46 -1.28
N LYS A 712 2.07 -41.65 -1.01
CA LYS A 712 2.54 -42.34 0.21
C LYS A 712 2.29 -41.50 1.46
N GLU A 713 2.50 -40.20 1.37
CA GLU A 713 2.23 -39.22 2.45
C GLU A 713 0.76 -39.26 2.85
N LEU A 714 -0.16 -39.08 1.90
CA LEU A 714 -1.60 -39.05 2.21
C LEU A 714 -2.11 -40.39 2.73
N ALA A 715 -1.65 -41.51 2.16
CA ALA A 715 -2.00 -42.85 2.66
C ALA A 715 -1.45 -43.10 4.07
N GLY A 716 -0.21 -42.66 4.34
CA GLY A 716 0.42 -42.75 5.66
C GLY A 716 -0.35 -41.96 6.72
N ILE A 717 -0.83 -40.76 6.37
CA ILE A 717 -1.67 -39.92 7.22
C ILE A 717 -3.02 -40.59 7.47
N ALA A 718 -3.66 -41.14 6.43
CA ALA A 718 -4.96 -41.82 6.54
C ALA A 718 -4.94 -43.01 7.52
N ASN A 719 -3.78 -43.64 7.70
CA ASN A 719 -3.59 -44.70 8.70
C ASN A 719 -3.51 -44.19 10.15
N LYS A 720 -3.29 -42.88 10.36
CA LYS A 720 -3.16 -42.28 11.70
C LYS A 720 -4.48 -41.71 12.21
N LEU A 721 -5.30 -41.10 11.35
CA LEU A 721 -6.58 -40.47 11.71
C LEU A 721 -7.66 -40.65 10.62
N PRO A 722 -8.96 -40.58 10.97
CA PRO A 722 -10.04 -40.66 10.00
C PRO A 722 -10.00 -39.52 8.97
N ILE A 723 -10.13 -39.89 7.69
CA ILE A 723 -10.17 -38.96 6.56
C ILE A 723 -11.61 -38.81 6.06
N ARG A 724 -12.08 -37.57 5.98
CA ARG A 724 -13.42 -37.23 5.47
C ARG A 724 -13.42 -36.86 3.99
N GLY A 725 -12.27 -36.50 3.45
CA GLY A 725 -12.08 -36.21 2.05
C GLY A 725 -10.64 -36.51 1.65
N TYR A 726 -10.49 -37.29 0.59
CA TYR A 726 -9.22 -37.73 0.04
C TYR A 726 -9.23 -37.40 -1.45
N TYR A 727 -8.43 -36.44 -1.89
CA TYR A 727 -8.51 -35.91 -3.26
C TYR A 727 -7.14 -35.91 -3.91
N LEU A 728 -6.99 -36.63 -5.01
CA LEU A 728 -5.74 -36.67 -5.78
C LEU A 728 -5.95 -36.15 -7.19
N ASP A 729 -4.91 -35.49 -7.72
CA ASP A 729 -4.79 -35.09 -9.11
C ASP A 729 -6.06 -34.35 -9.62
N GLU A 730 -6.80 -34.93 -10.56
CA GLU A 730 -7.98 -34.30 -11.18
C GLU A 730 -9.08 -33.95 -10.16
N GLU A 731 -9.21 -34.71 -9.07
CA GLU A 731 -10.15 -34.42 -7.99
C GLU A 731 -9.65 -33.29 -7.06
N PHE A 732 -8.36 -33.01 -7.07
CA PHE A 732 -7.72 -31.92 -6.35
C PHE A 732 -7.70 -30.62 -7.19
N ASN A 733 -8.87 -30.03 -7.42
CA ASN A 733 -9.04 -28.76 -8.14
C ASN A 733 -9.56 -27.61 -7.24
N SER A 734 -9.39 -26.37 -7.69
CA SER A 734 -9.70 -25.15 -6.92
C SER A 734 -11.16 -25.05 -6.47
N GLU A 735 -12.11 -25.36 -7.36
CA GLU A 735 -13.54 -25.35 -7.04
C GLU A 735 -13.89 -26.38 -5.96
N LYS A 736 -13.32 -27.58 -6.07
CA LYS A 736 -13.55 -28.63 -5.08
C LYS A 736 -12.96 -28.27 -3.72
N ILE A 737 -11.73 -27.75 -3.69
CA ILE A 737 -11.07 -27.23 -2.48
C ILE A 737 -11.95 -26.15 -1.81
N LYS A 738 -12.42 -25.18 -2.59
CA LYS A 738 -13.32 -24.11 -2.11
C LYS A 738 -14.59 -24.68 -1.51
N GLN A 739 -15.28 -25.57 -2.23
CA GLN A 739 -16.51 -26.20 -1.77
C GLN A 739 -16.31 -26.91 -0.41
N ILE A 740 -15.23 -27.69 -0.27
CA ILE A 740 -14.98 -28.52 0.91
C ILE A 740 -14.54 -27.67 2.10
N ILE A 741 -13.62 -26.73 1.89
CA ILE A 741 -13.13 -25.88 2.99
C ILE A 741 -14.27 -25.02 3.51
N SER A 742 -15.09 -24.43 2.64
CA SER A 742 -16.17 -23.53 3.06
C SER A 742 -17.39 -24.25 3.66
N SER A 743 -17.66 -25.52 3.34
CA SER A 743 -18.84 -26.25 3.84
C SER A 743 -18.57 -27.20 5.02
N SER A 744 -17.31 -27.51 5.33
CA SER A 744 -16.95 -28.50 6.34
C SER A 744 -16.49 -27.89 7.67
N ARG A 745 -16.83 -28.56 8.78
CA ARG A 745 -16.33 -28.21 10.14
C ARG A 745 -15.06 -28.97 10.52
N ILE A 746 -14.27 -29.38 9.53
CA ILE A 746 -13.19 -30.36 9.73
C ILE A 746 -11.94 -29.65 10.28
N PRO A 747 -11.39 -30.10 11.42
CA PRO A 747 -10.33 -29.35 12.11
C PRO A 747 -9.00 -29.35 11.35
N ILE A 748 -8.71 -30.36 10.53
CA ILE A 748 -7.42 -30.50 9.86
C ILE A 748 -7.60 -30.48 8.33
N VAL A 749 -6.82 -29.65 7.65
CA VAL A 749 -6.71 -29.65 6.19
C VAL A 749 -5.24 -29.83 5.83
N HIS A 750 -4.93 -30.84 5.02
CA HIS A 750 -3.56 -31.14 4.58
C HIS A 750 -3.50 -31.14 3.06
N LEU A 751 -2.67 -30.26 2.51
CA LEU A 751 -2.50 -30.04 1.07
C LEU A 751 -1.04 -30.37 0.71
N ALA A 752 -0.83 -31.41 -0.09
CA ALA A 752 0.49 -31.88 -0.52
C ALA A 752 0.66 -31.68 -2.04
N THR A 753 1.33 -30.61 -2.44
CA THR A 753 1.35 -30.13 -3.82
C THR A 753 2.52 -29.17 -4.06
N HIS A 754 2.65 -28.60 -5.25
CA HIS A 754 3.55 -27.46 -5.46
C HIS A 754 2.97 -26.18 -4.88
N GLY A 755 3.86 -25.35 -4.35
CA GLY A 755 3.56 -24.03 -3.84
C GLY A 755 4.63 -23.05 -4.31
N GLN A 756 4.25 -21.79 -4.42
CA GLN A 756 5.19 -20.73 -4.70
C GLN A 756 4.80 -19.49 -3.92
N PHE A 757 5.73 -18.99 -3.12
CA PHE A 757 5.71 -17.62 -2.65
C PHE A 757 6.49 -16.72 -3.60
N SER A 758 5.98 -15.51 -3.80
CA SER A 758 6.64 -14.44 -4.52
C SER A 758 6.35 -13.12 -3.82
N SER A 759 7.21 -12.13 -3.97
CA SER A 759 6.93 -10.76 -3.55
C SER A 759 5.73 -10.10 -4.27
N LYS A 760 5.08 -10.82 -5.20
CA LYS A 760 3.82 -10.45 -5.88
C LYS A 760 2.72 -11.40 -5.43
N ALA A 761 1.61 -10.85 -4.95
CA ALA A 761 0.44 -11.65 -4.54
C ALA A 761 -0.11 -12.48 -5.72
N GLU A 762 -0.10 -11.94 -6.94
CA GLU A 762 -0.57 -12.61 -8.16
C GLU A 762 0.28 -13.84 -8.53
N SER A 763 1.58 -13.79 -8.20
CA SER A 763 2.54 -14.88 -8.40
C SER A 763 2.67 -15.81 -7.19
N THR A 764 1.89 -15.58 -6.13
CA THR A 764 1.85 -16.42 -4.93
C THR A 764 0.66 -17.36 -5.01
N PHE A 765 0.90 -18.67 -5.01
CA PHE A 765 -0.15 -19.66 -5.23
C PHE A 765 0.15 -21.03 -4.62
N ILE A 766 -0.92 -21.82 -4.49
CA ILE A 766 -0.89 -23.27 -4.28
C ILE A 766 -1.36 -23.92 -5.59
N LEU A 767 -0.67 -24.95 -6.07
CA LEU A 767 -1.02 -25.62 -7.33
C LEU A 767 -2.20 -26.58 -7.11
N ALA A 768 -3.14 -26.59 -8.05
CA ALA A 768 -4.25 -27.54 -8.17
C ALA A 768 -4.34 -28.04 -9.63
N SER A 769 -5.02 -29.16 -9.89
CA SER A 769 -5.06 -29.78 -11.24
C SER A 769 -5.70 -28.91 -12.32
N GLY A 770 -6.56 -27.96 -11.95
CA GLY A 770 -7.20 -27.02 -12.87
C GLY A 770 -6.53 -25.64 -12.97
N GLY A 771 -5.46 -25.36 -12.21
CA GLY A 771 -4.91 -24.02 -12.14
C GLY A 771 -4.07 -23.72 -10.90
N LYS A 772 -3.50 -22.52 -10.90
CA LYS A 772 -2.91 -21.92 -9.69
C LYS A 772 -4.05 -21.37 -8.84
N LEU A 773 -4.19 -21.85 -7.60
CA LEU A 773 -5.07 -21.23 -6.61
C LEU A 773 -4.33 -20.02 -6.02
N ASN A 774 -4.72 -18.81 -6.43
CA ASN A 774 -4.02 -17.59 -6.01
C ASN A 774 -4.24 -17.33 -4.52
N ILE A 775 -3.25 -16.69 -3.87
CA ILE A 775 -3.32 -16.41 -2.43
C ILE A 775 -4.54 -15.58 -1.99
N ASN A 776 -5.02 -14.67 -2.83
CA ASN A 776 -6.22 -13.88 -2.54
C ASN A 776 -7.50 -14.73 -2.57
N GLU A 777 -7.58 -15.66 -3.53
CA GLU A 777 -8.67 -16.64 -3.60
C GLU A 777 -8.61 -17.58 -2.39
N PHE A 778 -7.42 -18.09 -2.08
CA PHE A 778 -7.18 -18.97 -0.94
C PHE A 778 -7.56 -18.30 0.38
N SER A 779 -7.14 -17.05 0.59
CA SER A 779 -7.53 -16.23 1.75
C SER A 779 -9.04 -16.07 1.86
N THR A 780 -9.72 -15.80 0.73
CA THR A 780 -11.19 -15.67 0.71
C THR A 780 -11.89 -16.97 1.10
N ILE A 781 -11.39 -18.11 0.64
CA ILE A 781 -11.91 -19.44 0.98
C ILE A 781 -11.80 -19.67 2.50
N LEU A 782 -10.65 -19.34 3.09
CA LEU A 782 -10.41 -19.47 4.53
C LEU A 782 -11.30 -18.51 5.34
N LYS A 783 -11.44 -17.24 4.92
CA LYS A 783 -12.27 -16.24 5.62
C LYS A 783 -13.75 -16.57 5.63
N THR A 784 -14.28 -17.06 4.50
CA THR A 784 -15.71 -17.40 4.37
C THR A 784 -16.14 -18.45 5.41
N ARG A 785 -15.21 -19.27 5.87
CA ARG A 785 -15.43 -20.28 6.90
C ARG A 785 -15.56 -19.69 8.32
N ASP A 786 -15.05 -18.49 8.57
CA ASP A 786 -14.84 -17.98 9.94
C ASP A 786 -15.83 -16.88 10.39
N THR A 787 -17.00 -16.76 9.77
CA THR A 787 -17.98 -15.70 10.09
C THR A 787 -18.50 -15.68 11.54
N ASN A 788 -18.17 -16.66 12.39
CA ASN A 788 -18.56 -16.71 13.81
C ASN A 788 -17.53 -17.43 14.73
N GLN A 789 -16.23 -17.52 14.38
CA GLN A 789 -15.14 -18.13 15.20
C GLN A 789 -15.30 -19.62 15.60
N GLN A 790 -16.44 -20.24 15.31
CA GLN A 790 -16.74 -21.61 15.72
C GLN A 790 -16.22 -22.68 14.74
N GLN A 791 -15.84 -22.27 13.52
CA GLN A 791 -15.53 -23.16 12.39
C GLN A 791 -14.09 -23.03 11.84
N ALA A 792 -13.22 -22.22 12.44
CA ALA A 792 -11.81 -22.06 12.07
C ALA A 792 -11.08 -23.40 11.80
N ILE A 793 -10.12 -23.39 10.86
CA ILE A 793 -9.23 -24.54 10.65
C ILE A 793 -8.26 -24.60 11.83
N GLU A 794 -8.21 -25.73 12.51
CA GLU A 794 -7.33 -25.90 13.66
C GLU A 794 -5.88 -26.16 13.23
N LEU A 795 -5.67 -26.95 12.18
CA LEU A 795 -4.36 -27.17 11.57
C LEU A 795 -4.48 -27.20 10.05
N LEU A 796 -3.85 -26.22 9.40
CA LEU A 796 -3.60 -26.25 7.97
C LEU A 796 -2.17 -26.76 7.74
N VAL A 797 -1.99 -27.81 6.97
CA VAL A 797 -0.66 -28.28 6.54
C VAL A 797 -0.49 -27.99 5.06
N LEU A 798 0.50 -27.17 4.73
CA LEU A 798 0.92 -26.85 3.38
C LEU A 798 2.22 -27.60 3.09
N SER A 799 2.10 -28.87 2.71
CA SER A 799 3.22 -29.72 2.28
C SER A 799 3.60 -29.35 0.85
N ALA A 800 4.07 -28.12 0.69
CA ALA A 800 4.35 -27.48 -0.59
C ALA A 800 5.53 -26.53 -0.47
N CYS A 801 6.30 -26.40 -1.54
CA CYS A 801 7.54 -25.61 -1.59
C CYS A 801 7.30 -24.12 -1.28
N ASN A 802 8.22 -23.51 -0.53
CA ASN A 802 8.27 -22.07 -0.26
C ASN A 802 6.96 -21.47 0.29
N THR A 803 6.26 -22.16 1.19
CA THR A 803 4.94 -21.73 1.71
C THR A 803 5.00 -20.91 3.00
N ALA A 804 6.08 -21.03 3.76
CA ALA A 804 6.43 -20.17 4.90
C ALA A 804 7.57 -19.20 4.57
N THR A 805 8.14 -19.27 3.36
CA THR A 805 9.11 -18.30 2.88
C THR A 805 8.40 -16.96 2.76
N GLY A 806 8.63 -16.05 3.70
CA GLY A 806 8.25 -14.66 3.59
C GLY A 806 9.38 -13.80 3.05
N ASP A 807 9.06 -12.56 2.75
CA ASP A 807 10.04 -11.49 2.58
C ASP A 807 9.57 -10.26 3.37
N ASN A 808 10.29 -9.14 3.26
CA ASN A 808 9.91 -7.88 3.90
C ASN A 808 8.56 -7.32 3.38
N ARG A 809 7.85 -8.02 2.49
CA ARG A 809 6.51 -7.65 2.04
C ARG A 809 5.45 -8.55 2.65
N ALA A 810 5.66 -9.87 2.69
CA ALA A 810 4.69 -10.79 3.27
C ALA A 810 5.31 -11.55 4.44
N ALA A 811 4.97 -11.13 5.66
CA ALA A 811 5.49 -11.80 6.83
C ALA A 811 5.09 -13.29 6.84
N LEU A 812 6.06 -14.19 6.90
CA LEU A 812 5.84 -15.65 6.89
C LEU A 812 5.06 -16.21 5.67
N GLY A 813 5.01 -15.47 4.55
CA GLY A 813 4.45 -15.94 3.28
C GLY A 813 2.99 -16.41 3.34
N ILE A 814 2.67 -17.51 2.65
CA ILE A 814 1.32 -18.10 2.60
C ILE A 814 0.84 -18.53 3.99
N ALA A 815 1.76 -18.98 4.85
CA ALA A 815 1.44 -19.39 6.21
C ALA A 815 0.92 -18.22 7.06
N GLY A 816 1.55 -17.03 6.94
CA GLY A 816 1.08 -15.80 7.57
C GLY A 816 -0.34 -15.43 7.12
N THR A 817 -0.62 -15.51 5.82
CA THR A 817 -1.97 -15.28 5.27
C THR A 817 -3.00 -16.24 5.82
N ALA A 818 -2.64 -17.52 5.93
CA ALA A 818 -3.57 -18.54 6.37
C ALA A 818 -4.00 -18.29 7.82
N ILE A 819 -3.06 -17.90 8.70
CA ILE A 819 -3.36 -17.52 10.08
C ILE A 819 -4.31 -16.31 10.10
N GLN A 820 -3.95 -15.26 9.36
CA GLN A 820 -4.77 -14.06 9.22
C GLN A 820 -6.15 -14.35 8.59
N SER A 821 -6.28 -15.38 7.78
CA SER A 821 -7.54 -15.73 7.11
C SER A 821 -8.40 -16.73 7.89
N GLY A 822 -8.06 -17.04 9.14
CA GLY A 822 -8.89 -17.86 10.03
C GLY A 822 -8.35 -19.27 10.34
N ALA A 823 -7.12 -19.60 9.94
CA ALA A 823 -6.46 -20.80 10.46
C ALA A 823 -5.84 -20.51 11.84
N ARG A 824 -5.99 -21.42 12.81
CA ARG A 824 -5.34 -21.28 14.11
C ARG A 824 -3.86 -21.61 14.05
N SER A 825 -3.50 -22.63 13.27
CA SER A 825 -2.12 -23.08 13.09
C SER A 825 -1.88 -23.47 11.64
N THR A 826 -0.71 -23.12 11.11
CA THR A 826 -0.27 -23.50 9.77
C THR A 826 1.12 -24.12 9.83
N LEU A 827 1.28 -25.33 9.33
CA LEU A 827 2.57 -25.97 9.11
C LEU A 827 2.97 -25.79 7.64
N ALA A 828 4.10 -25.16 7.39
CA ALA A 828 4.52 -24.75 6.04
C ALA A 828 6.05 -24.73 5.88
N SER A 829 6.56 -24.70 4.64
CA SER A 829 7.98 -24.87 4.33
C SER A 829 8.70 -23.56 3.96
N LEU A 830 9.93 -23.38 4.44
CA LEU A 830 10.78 -22.20 4.19
C LEU A 830 11.56 -22.25 2.87
N TRP A 831 11.70 -23.42 2.25
CA TRP A 831 12.32 -23.61 0.93
C TRP A 831 11.71 -24.81 0.21
N SER A 832 12.11 -25.04 -1.05
CA SER A 832 11.73 -26.24 -1.80
C SER A 832 12.25 -27.51 -1.14
N VAL A 833 11.36 -28.44 -0.83
CA VAL A 833 11.68 -29.64 -0.03
C VAL A 833 11.95 -30.88 -0.88
N ASN A 834 12.64 -31.86 -0.31
CA ASN A 834 12.75 -33.19 -0.92
C ASN A 834 11.47 -33.98 -0.65
N ASP A 835 10.89 -34.57 -1.70
CA ASP A 835 9.59 -35.26 -1.67
C ASP A 835 9.57 -36.44 -0.67
N GLU A 836 10.59 -37.28 -0.68
CA GLU A 836 10.67 -38.47 0.20
C GLU A 836 10.92 -38.09 1.67
N ALA A 837 11.86 -37.18 1.93
CA ALA A 837 12.10 -36.69 3.29
C ALA A 837 10.85 -36.02 3.88
N THR A 838 10.11 -35.27 3.05
CA THR A 838 8.86 -34.63 3.46
C THR A 838 7.79 -35.65 3.80
N THR A 839 7.63 -36.68 2.97
CA THR A 839 6.73 -37.81 3.24
C THR A 839 6.99 -38.41 4.62
N ASN A 840 8.26 -38.72 4.91
CA ASN A 840 8.68 -39.31 6.19
C ASN A 840 8.46 -38.36 7.38
N LEU A 841 8.79 -37.07 7.21
CA LEU A 841 8.57 -36.04 8.22
C LEU A 841 7.08 -35.91 8.58
N MET A 842 6.20 -35.88 7.58
CA MET A 842 4.76 -35.68 7.77
C MET A 842 4.09 -36.90 8.41
N ILE A 843 4.47 -38.11 7.99
CA ILE A 843 3.99 -39.34 8.64
C ILE A 843 4.40 -39.37 10.11
N GLN A 844 5.66 -39.00 10.42
CA GLN A 844 6.14 -38.95 11.80
C GLN A 844 5.45 -37.84 12.60
N PHE A 845 5.23 -36.67 12.01
CA PHE A 845 4.47 -35.58 12.64
C PHE A 845 3.07 -36.03 13.05
N TYR A 846 2.31 -36.67 12.15
CA TYR A 846 0.96 -37.16 12.49
C TYR A 846 0.97 -38.33 13.47
N GLN A 847 2.03 -39.16 13.48
CA GLN A 847 2.22 -40.17 14.52
C GLN A 847 2.33 -39.52 15.89
N GLU A 848 3.18 -38.51 16.05
CA GLU A 848 3.36 -37.82 17.33
C GLU A 848 2.12 -37.01 17.74
N PHE A 849 1.55 -36.25 16.80
CA PHE A 849 0.41 -35.38 17.06
C PHE A 849 -0.87 -36.16 17.40
N VAL A 850 -1.21 -37.19 16.62
CA VAL A 850 -2.48 -37.91 16.76
C VAL A 850 -2.37 -39.10 17.70
N LYS A 851 -1.38 -39.98 17.50
CA LYS A 851 -1.28 -41.24 18.27
C LYS A 851 -0.67 -41.01 19.64
N ASN A 852 0.43 -40.25 19.70
CA ASN A 852 1.12 -39.95 20.95
C ASN A 852 0.56 -38.70 21.66
N LYS A 853 -0.46 -38.06 21.07
CA LYS A 853 -1.23 -36.95 21.66
C LYS A 853 -0.36 -35.75 22.06
N LYS A 854 0.73 -35.53 21.33
CA LYS A 854 1.63 -34.40 21.54
C LYS A 854 1.01 -33.09 21.03
N THR A 855 1.48 -31.96 21.54
CA THR A 855 1.12 -30.65 20.97
C THR A 855 1.66 -30.52 19.55
N LYS A 856 1.12 -29.59 18.76
CA LYS A 856 1.58 -29.39 17.37
C LYS A 856 3.08 -29.08 17.33
N ALA A 857 3.57 -28.19 18.20
CA ALA A 857 4.97 -27.81 18.23
C ALA A 857 5.90 -28.94 18.72
N GLU A 858 5.46 -29.72 19.73
CA GLU A 858 6.22 -30.88 20.19
C GLU A 858 6.27 -31.99 19.13
N ALA A 859 5.15 -32.26 18.45
CA ALA A 859 5.08 -33.23 17.37
C ALA A 859 6.02 -32.89 16.21
N LEU A 860 6.09 -31.61 15.82
CA LEU A 860 7.04 -31.15 14.79
C LEU A 860 8.49 -31.35 15.26
N ARG A 861 8.82 -30.92 16.48
CA ARG A 861 10.18 -31.08 17.03
C ARG A 861 10.62 -32.54 17.04
N LEU A 862 9.74 -33.45 17.46
CA LEU A 862 10.03 -34.87 17.52
C LEU A 862 10.22 -35.47 16.12
N ALA A 863 9.38 -35.08 15.16
CA ALA A 863 9.55 -35.51 13.77
C ALA A 863 10.87 -35.02 13.16
N GLN A 864 11.23 -33.75 13.39
CA GLN A 864 12.51 -33.19 12.93
C GLN A 864 13.71 -33.88 13.58
N SER A 865 13.65 -34.11 14.89
CA SER A 865 14.68 -34.83 15.64
C SER A 865 14.84 -36.27 15.15
N TYR A 866 13.74 -36.91 14.76
CA TYR A 866 13.77 -38.28 14.23
C TYR A 866 14.49 -38.34 12.87
N LEU A 867 14.26 -37.39 11.96
CA LEU A 867 15.04 -37.30 10.72
C LEU A 867 16.52 -36.98 10.99
N LEU A 868 16.79 -36.03 11.89
CA LEU A 868 18.15 -35.64 12.30
C LEU A 868 18.95 -36.81 12.90
N SER A 869 18.29 -37.78 13.56
CA SER A 869 18.98 -38.96 14.09
C SER A 869 19.61 -39.84 13.00
N GLY A 870 19.14 -39.74 11.75
CA GLY A 870 19.55 -40.58 10.63
C GLY A 870 18.91 -41.96 10.63
N ASN A 871 17.83 -42.18 11.40
CA ASN A 871 17.11 -43.45 11.48
C ASN A 871 16.44 -43.88 10.16
N PHE A 872 16.00 -42.91 9.35
CA PHE A 872 15.48 -43.19 8.00
C PHE A 872 16.62 -43.39 7.01
N GLU A 873 17.43 -42.35 6.82
CA GLU A 873 18.58 -42.36 5.92
C GLU A 873 19.72 -41.49 6.50
N PRO A 874 21.00 -41.90 6.39
CA PRO A 874 22.12 -41.12 6.93
C PRO A 874 22.23 -39.71 6.37
N MET A 875 21.84 -39.50 5.10
CA MET A 875 21.85 -38.18 4.45
C MET A 875 20.88 -37.19 5.11
N TYR A 876 19.82 -37.67 5.77
CA TYR A 876 18.82 -36.81 6.42
C TYR A 876 19.34 -36.12 7.68
N LYS A 877 20.56 -36.43 8.15
CA LYS A 877 21.22 -35.66 9.21
C LYS A 877 21.42 -34.18 8.83
N HIS A 878 21.58 -33.90 7.54
CA HIS A 878 21.74 -32.53 7.05
C HIS A 878 20.45 -31.71 7.24
N PRO A 879 20.49 -30.49 7.82
CA PRO A 879 19.29 -29.69 8.12
C PRO A 879 18.32 -29.46 6.97
N TYR A 880 18.82 -29.34 5.74
CA TYR A 880 18.00 -29.27 4.53
C TYR A 880 16.76 -30.19 4.52
N TYR A 881 16.89 -31.41 5.05
CA TYR A 881 15.84 -32.43 5.01
C TYR A 881 14.77 -32.32 6.11
N TRP A 882 15.08 -31.66 7.23
CA TRP A 882 14.18 -31.63 8.39
C TRP A 882 13.82 -30.22 8.88
N SER A 883 14.68 -29.22 8.66
CA SER A 883 14.48 -27.87 9.20
C SER A 883 13.64 -26.96 8.30
N SER A 884 13.19 -27.44 7.14
CA SER A 884 12.38 -26.66 6.20
C SER A 884 11.00 -26.31 6.73
N PHE A 885 10.38 -27.18 7.53
CA PHE A 885 9.03 -26.96 8.04
C PHE A 885 9.03 -26.19 9.36
N VAL A 886 8.17 -25.17 9.41
CA VAL A 886 7.93 -24.33 10.59
C VAL A 886 6.43 -24.31 10.92
N LEU A 887 6.13 -24.30 12.22
CA LEU A 887 4.77 -24.12 12.71
C LEU A 887 4.52 -22.63 12.94
N VAL A 888 3.49 -22.08 12.29
CA VAL A 888 3.06 -20.69 12.43
C VAL A 888 1.71 -20.63 13.14
N GLY A 889 1.55 -19.68 14.07
CA GLY A 889 0.31 -19.47 14.82
C GLY A 889 0.28 -20.24 16.13
N ASN A 890 -0.88 -20.79 16.49
CA ASN A 890 -1.08 -21.46 17.77
C ASN A 890 -0.26 -22.75 17.85
N TRP A 891 0.55 -22.89 18.91
CA TRP A 891 1.51 -23.99 19.09
C TRP A 891 0.97 -25.19 19.89
N GLN A 892 -0.20 -25.04 20.52
CA GLN A 892 -0.78 -26.05 21.41
C GLN A 892 -1.35 -27.26 20.65
#